data_AF-A0A2X0V4Z3-F1
#
_entry.id   AF-A0A2X0V4Z3-F1
#
_cell.length_a   1.000
_cell.length_b   1.000
_cell.length_c   1.000
_cell.angle_alpha   90.00
_cell.angle_beta   90.00
_cell.angle_gamma   90.00
#
_symmetry.space_group_name_H-M   'P 1'
#
loop_
_entity.id
_entity.type
_entity.pdbx_description
1 polymer ?
#
loop_
_entity_poly.entity_id
_entity_poly.type
_entity_poly.pdbx_seq_one_letter_code
_entity_poly.pdbx_strand_id
1 'polypeptide(L)'
;MRYIVFCALLFSTALAHAAGMWQTGRLDYGDGSSEISAFVDISSNAQLQVVLCSKNQSLKYRFTLVLPKEITNYTIIEAKISTGGTSSTAYAEAAGNSLEFQIDPYTLIALPDSPDLSIEFKAEDAQFLGLDERINVSMLGADLSLRSVASECTVLCTTNGFNCQESLLSAILWPVRGFIHDDPVRLKHLCSKETSALSNIFTLTDKCKAELDDYYSSVGRVPLSFIYKLMHDEKGSYMRYKRLWNEAVSDYTGQSFTEKISVDDSDWYLLEYALLHSHGLKEYPKSFYDILSYKQDPTTLIYEIDNRYEMESLKYKSVLMRRVGSSLNTIKKIDRALKHWNEFYRQFSAQLPQVKQALALKPLMYRKMLLRLWHFAGMPHGLELKPEYAFIQGSAGRLTSDDTLEKKCSYFEGAREDQFFLGGADCLKTIKSSLRDRGLKTPLYYEMTKKYETFIEAWEKSSFNTDGTDKDALELPLGLTLLSALKVYGFGDYFLMRECISTRDNDICSFEAQSSYESYIHEFKNSSAAIAAVSQSDGRRLSDLNTLWQDYQTALSEYTQDLCDKGKIESWRADLMLGMASIMQTDLLLNASYDREELPDESLLLEYSDVADDGLVAPAREDKTQSKNGRTELVDLDAMHYMDKD
;
A
#
# COMPACT_ATOMS: atom_id res chain seq x y z
N MET A 1 6.69 -77.63 25.21
CA MET A 1 6.65 -77.01 26.55
C MET A 1 8.05 -76.48 26.84
N ARG A 2 8.18 -75.16 27.05
CA ARG A 2 9.28 -74.36 27.65
C ARG A 2 10.77 -74.71 27.43
N TYR A 3 11.44 -73.74 26.79
CA TYR A 3 12.76 -73.11 27.03
C TYR A 3 13.96 -73.92 27.53
N ILE A 4 15.12 -73.71 26.88
CA ILE A 4 16.39 -73.30 27.51
C ILE A 4 17.11 -72.29 26.60
N VAL A 5 17.65 -71.26 27.27
CA VAL A 5 18.42 -70.10 26.85
C VAL A 5 19.87 -70.50 26.50
N PHE A 6 20.49 -69.82 25.53
CA PHE A 6 21.96 -69.73 25.46
C PHE A 6 22.41 -68.30 25.19
N CYS A 7 23.25 -67.81 26.11
CA CYS A 7 23.85 -66.49 26.15
C CYS A 7 24.68 -66.14 24.90
N ALA A 8 24.57 -64.90 24.44
CA ALA A 8 25.59 -64.25 23.63
C ALA A 8 25.96 -62.89 24.25
N LEU A 9 27.06 -62.93 25.00
CA LEU A 9 28.11 -61.91 25.14
C LEU A 9 27.70 -60.43 25.02
N LEU A 10 27.63 -59.80 26.20
CA LEU A 10 27.81 -58.37 26.42
C LEU A 10 29.18 -57.94 25.89
N PHE A 11 29.21 -57.37 24.68
CA PHE A 11 30.27 -56.46 24.29
C PHE A 11 29.93 -55.07 24.83
N SER A 12 30.73 -54.64 25.80
CA SER A 12 30.87 -53.25 26.21
C SER A 12 31.32 -52.42 25.02
N THR A 13 30.37 -51.92 24.24
CA THR A 13 30.61 -50.79 23.34
C THR A 13 30.34 -49.53 24.15
N ALA A 14 31.35 -48.67 24.20
CA ALA A 14 31.21 -47.32 24.71
C ALA A 14 29.93 -46.70 24.10
N LEU A 15 29.11 -46.09 24.95
CA LEU A 15 27.97 -45.27 24.56
C LEU A 15 28.46 -44.20 23.58
N ALA A 16 28.41 -44.50 22.28
CA ALA A 16 28.32 -43.47 21.28
C ALA A 16 27.01 -42.75 21.58
N HIS A 17 27.09 -41.51 22.11
CA HIS A 17 25.97 -40.59 22.07
C HIS A 17 25.51 -40.55 20.62
N ALA A 18 24.36 -41.18 20.33
CA ALA A 18 23.75 -41.09 19.02
C ALA A 18 23.46 -39.60 18.80
N ALA A 19 24.13 -38.99 17.82
CA ALA A 19 23.83 -37.62 17.43
C ALA A 19 22.33 -37.53 17.09
N GLY A 20 21.62 -36.56 17.66
CA GLY A 20 20.21 -36.35 17.39
C GLY A 20 19.96 -36.19 15.89
N MET A 21 18.95 -36.87 15.37
CA MET A 21 18.47 -36.69 14.00
C MET A 21 17.22 -35.81 14.05
N TRP A 22 17.06 -34.91 13.09
CA TRP A 22 15.85 -34.11 12.99
C TRP A 22 14.63 -34.99 12.70
N GLN A 23 13.56 -34.77 13.44
CA GLN A 23 12.29 -35.47 13.33
C GLN A 23 11.15 -34.47 13.06
N THR A 24 10.03 -34.97 12.58
CA THR A 24 8.80 -34.19 12.36
C THR A 24 7.74 -34.62 13.35
N GLY A 25 6.98 -33.67 13.89
CA GLY A 25 5.93 -33.99 14.85
C GLY A 25 4.79 -32.97 14.84
N ARG A 26 3.62 -33.46 15.20
CA ARG A 26 2.43 -32.66 15.48
C ARG A 26 2.15 -32.70 16.98
N LEU A 27 1.95 -31.54 17.57
CA LEU A 27 1.52 -31.37 18.95
C LEU A 27 0.08 -30.88 18.93
N ASP A 28 -0.82 -31.59 19.60
CA ASP A 28 -2.20 -31.19 19.82
C ASP A 28 -2.40 -30.93 21.32
N TYR A 29 -2.88 -29.73 21.66
CA TYR A 29 -3.09 -29.30 23.03
C TYR A 29 -4.57 -29.52 23.44
N GLY A 30 -4.81 -29.65 24.74
CA GLY A 30 -6.15 -29.91 25.29
C GLY A 30 -7.17 -28.79 25.06
N ASP A 31 -6.70 -27.58 24.75
CA ASP A 31 -7.53 -26.41 24.40
C ASP A 31 -7.91 -26.36 22.92
N GLY A 32 -7.51 -27.36 22.13
CA GLY A 32 -7.77 -27.43 20.69
C GLY A 32 -6.80 -26.62 19.84
N SER A 33 -5.72 -26.09 20.42
CA SER A 33 -4.58 -25.58 19.65
C SER A 33 -3.70 -26.73 19.14
N SER A 34 -3.00 -26.50 18.02
CA SER A 34 -2.12 -27.49 17.40
C SER A 34 -0.90 -26.83 16.78
N GLU A 35 0.22 -27.54 16.73
CA GLU A 35 1.47 -27.09 16.09
C GLU A 35 2.07 -28.20 15.24
N ILE A 36 2.63 -27.84 14.09
CA ILE A 36 3.44 -28.75 13.26
C ILE A 36 4.89 -28.28 13.30
N SER A 37 5.78 -29.19 13.68
CA SER A 37 7.15 -28.84 13.99
C SER A 37 8.18 -29.84 13.48
N ALA A 38 9.37 -29.34 13.19
CA ALA A 38 10.58 -30.15 13.10
C ALA A 38 11.37 -29.97 14.41
N PHE A 39 11.93 -31.04 14.94
CA PHE A 39 12.67 -30.97 16.21
C PHE A 39 13.88 -31.90 16.20
N VAL A 40 14.86 -31.59 17.05
CA VAL A 40 16.07 -32.40 17.23
C VAL A 40 16.48 -32.36 18.70
N ASP A 41 16.75 -33.54 19.25
CA ASP A 41 17.31 -33.65 20.59
C ASP A 41 18.78 -33.26 20.57
N ILE A 42 19.17 -32.46 21.54
CA ILE A 42 20.54 -31.95 21.68
C ILE A 42 21.17 -32.53 22.94
N SER A 43 22.49 -32.39 23.10
CA SER A 43 23.16 -32.72 24.36
C SER A 43 22.49 -32.00 25.53
N SER A 44 22.55 -32.63 26.72
CA SER A 44 22.01 -32.08 27.97
C SER A 44 20.48 -32.16 28.14
N ASN A 45 19.82 -33.12 27.48
CA ASN A 45 18.36 -33.34 27.53
C ASN A 45 17.52 -32.11 27.09
N ALA A 46 18.12 -31.21 26.31
CA ALA A 46 17.42 -30.11 25.67
C ALA A 46 16.96 -30.53 24.26
N GLN A 47 15.91 -29.88 23.75
CA GLN A 47 15.41 -30.13 22.40
C GLN A 47 15.24 -28.81 21.66
N LEU A 48 15.76 -28.72 20.44
CA LEU A 48 15.46 -27.59 19.56
C LEU A 48 14.23 -27.92 18.72
N GLN A 49 13.26 -27.00 18.70
CA GLN A 49 12.01 -27.14 17.97
C GLN A 49 11.80 -25.94 17.05
N VAL A 50 11.43 -26.23 15.80
CA VAL A 50 11.04 -25.26 14.77
C VAL A 50 9.60 -25.52 14.38
N VAL A 51 8.68 -24.64 14.77
CA VAL A 51 7.27 -24.68 14.36
C VAL A 51 7.10 -23.79 13.14
N LEU A 52 6.48 -24.30 12.08
CA LEU A 52 6.27 -23.55 10.84
C LEU A 52 4.79 -23.23 10.55
N CYS A 53 3.87 -23.80 11.32
CA CYS A 53 2.47 -23.43 11.32
C CYS A 53 1.78 -23.90 12.61
N SER A 54 0.73 -23.18 12.98
CA SER A 54 -0.06 -23.44 14.19
C SER A 54 -1.55 -23.29 13.91
N LYS A 55 -2.39 -23.80 14.81
CA LYS A 55 -3.84 -23.61 14.79
C LYS A 55 -4.29 -23.06 16.13
N ASN A 56 -5.16 -22.05 16.10
CA ASN A 56 -5.68 -21.35 17.28
C ASN A 56 -4.59 -20.71 18.16
N GLN A 57 -3.42 -20.41 17.58
CA GLN A 57 -2.36 -19.64 18.22
C GLN A 57 -2.06 -18.38 17.40
N SER A 58 -1.57 -17.34 18.07
CA SER A 58 -1.21 -16.06 17.43
C SER A 58 0.10 -16.14 16.64
N LEU A 59 1.00 -17.05 17.01
CA LEU A 59 2.32 -17.21 16.41
C LEU A 59 2.25 -17.96 15.08
N LYS A 60 2.87 -17.39 14.04
CA LYS A 60 2.94 -18.00 12.69
C LYS A 60 4.07 -19.02 12.53
N TYR A 61 5.14 -18.84 13.28
CA TYR A 61 6.29 -19.74 13.37
C TYR A 61 7.00 -19.46 14.72
N ARG A 62 7.76 -20.42 15.22
CA ARG A 62 8.64 -20.22 16.38
C ARG A 62 9.89 -21.07 16.29
N PHE A 63 10.99 -20.57 16.86
CA PHE A 63 12.25 -21.26 17.03
C PHE A 63 12.53 -21.32 18.52
N THR A 64 12.41 -22.50 19.10
CA THR A 64 12.36 -22.67 20.56
C THR A 64 13.36 -23.72 20.99
N LEU A 65 14.16 -23.41 22.01
CA LEU A 65 14.93 -24.41 22.74
C LEU A 65 14.13 -24.81 23.98
N VAL A 66 13.67 -26.06 24.00
CA VAL A 66 13.03 -26.68 25.17
C VAL A 66 14.13 -27.11 26.13
N LEU A 67 14.06 -26.57 27.34
CA LEU A 67 15.06 -26.71 28.38
C LEU A 67 14.82 -27.98 29.21
N PRO A 68 15.89 -28.58 29.76
CA PRO A 68 15.78 -29.76 30.62
C PRO A 68 15.17 -29.45 31.98
N LYS A 69 15.09 -28.17 32.37
CA LYS A 69 14.55 -27.69 33.64
C LYS A 69 13.65 -26.49 33.41
N GLU A 70 12.61 -26.40 34.23
CA GLU A 70 11.72 -25.24 34.26
C GLU A 70 12.40 -24.06 34.97
N ILE A 71 12.27 -22.87 34.37
CA ILE A 71 12.73 -21.60 34.91
C ILE A 71 11.52 -20.89 35.51
N THR A 72 11.66 -20.49 36.79
CA THR A 72 10.57 -19.87 37.56
C THR A 72 10.38 -18.38 37.28
N ASN A 73 11.39 -17.71 36.71
CA ASN A 73 11.39 -16.27 36.47
C ASN A 73 11.47 -15.97 34.98
N TYR A 74 10.61 -15.09 34.49
CA TYR A 74 10.70 -14.56 33.13
C TYR A 74 11.98 -13.74 32.96
N THR A 75 12.78 -14.07 31.96
CA THR A 75 14.02 -13.34 31.65
C THR A 75 14.28 -13.33 30.14
N ILE A 76 15.08 -12.37 29.69
CA ILE A 76 15.53 -12.28 28.30
C ILE A 76 17.00 -12.72 28.26
N ILE A 77 17.30 -13.68 27.40
CA ILE A 77 18.66 -14.20 27.18
C ILE A 77 19.13 -13.79 25.79
N GLU A 78 20.36 -13.27 25.71
CA GLU A 78 21.01 -13.01 24.43
C GLU A 78 21.80 -14.24 23.99
N ALA A 79 21.61 -14.67 22.74
CA ALA A 79 22.36 -15.76 22.16
C ALA A 79 22.83 -15.42 20.75
N LYS A 80 23.98 -15.98 20.37
CA LYS A 80 24.52 -15.88 19.03
C LYS A 80 24.20 -17.17 18.28
N ILE A 81 23.38 -17.07 17.24
CA ILE A 81 23.00 -18.19 16.39
C ILE A 81 23.88 -18.15 15.14
N SER A 82 24.51 -19.27 14.80
CA SER A 82 25.37 -19.39 13.62
C SER A 82 24.91 -20.54 12.73
N THR A 83 24.70 -20.26 11.44
CA THR A 83 24.24 -21.22 10.43
C THR A 83 24.87 -20.90 9.08
N GLY A 84 25.45 -21.88 8.40
CA GLY A 84 25.92 -21.75 7.02
C GLY A 84 27.01 -20.69 6.84
N GLY A 85 27.86 -20.50 7.86
CA GLY A 85 28.90 -19.48 7.88
C GLY A 85 28.42 -18.05 8.16
N THR A 86 27.12 -17.85 8.41
CA THR A 86 26.54 -16.58 8.88
C THR A 86 26.25 -16.65 10.38
N SER A 87 26.30 -15.50 11.05
CA SER A 87 26.02 -15.42 12.48
C SER A 87 25.21 -14.17 12.80
N SER A 88 24.19 -14.34 13.63
CA SER A 88 23.29 -13.27 14.07
C SER A 88 23.05 -13.36 15.56
N THR A 89 22.99 -12.22 16.23
CA THR A 89 22.50 -12.14 17.61
C THR A 89 20.97 -12.24 17.62
N ALA A 90 20.44 -13.12 18.46
CA ALA A 90 19.02 -13.27 18.71
C ALA A 90 18.75 -13.12 20.21
N TYR A 91 17.61 -12.52 20.54
CA TYR A 91 17.12 -12.45 21.91
C TYR A 91 16.07 -13.53 22.11
N ALA A 92 16.11 -14.18 23.27
CA ALA A 92 15.20 -15.25 23.58
C ALA A 92 14.49 -15.00 24.91
N GLU A 93 13.18 -15.21 24.91
CA GLU A 93 12.34 -15.09 26.10
C GLU A 93 12.29 -16.44 26.80
N ALA A 94 12.72 -16.47 28.07
CA ALA A 94 12.68 -17.66 28.90
C ALA A 94 11.38 -17.68 29.70
N ALA A 95 10.52 -18.67 29.45
CA ALA A 95 9.28 -18.88 30.17
C ALA A 95 9.04 -20.38 30.41
N GLY A 96 8.87 -20.77 31.69
CA GLY A 96 8.72 -22.17 32.05
C GLY A 96 9.93 -22.98 31.59
N ASN A 97 9.70 -24.06 30.82
CA ASN A 97 10.76 -24.89 30.24
C ASN A 97 11.10 -24.51 28.78
N SER A 98 10.77 -23.30 28.34
CA SER A 98 10.96 -22.88 26.95
C SER A 98 11.81 -21.62 26.87
N LEU A 99 12.69 -21.60 25.86
CA LEU A 99 13.46 -20.44 25.46
C LEU A 99 13.11 -20.10 24.01
N GLU A 100 12.26 -19.11 23.80
CA GLU A 100 11.73 -18.73 22.49
C GLU A 100 12.58 -17.63 21.85
N PHE A 101 13.27 -17.94 20.75
CA PHE A 101 14.14 -16.98 20.08
C PHE A 101 13.38 -16.12 19.08
N GLN A 102 13.62 -14.82 19.14
CA GLN A 102 13.26 -13.88 18.10
C GLN A 102 14.32 -13.92 17.00
N ILE A 103 14.08 -14.73 15.96
CA ILE A 103 15.02 -14.90 14.83
C ILE A 103 14.49 -14.31 13.53
N ASP A 104 15.43 -13.85 12.71
CA ASP A 104 15.14 -13.45 11.34
C ASP A 104 14.71 -14.67 10.51
N PRO A 105 13.60 -14.59 9.73
CA PRO A 105 13.18 -15.62 8.79
C PRO A 105 14.29 -16.17 7.89
N TYR A 106 15.27 -15.37 7.46
CA TYR A 106 16.41 -15.83 6.66
C TYR A 106 17.20 -16.95 7.36
N THR A 107 17.30 -16.91 8.69
CA THR A 107 17.93 -17.98 9.46
C THR A 107 17.20 -19.29 9.22
N LEU A 108 15.86 -19.29 9.35
CA LEU A 108 15.02 -20.47 9.13
C LEU A 108 15.04 -20.97 7.67
N ILE A 109 15.09 -20.04 6.72
CA ILE A 109 15.17 -20.37 5.29
C ILE A 109 16.47 -21.11 4.96
N ALA A 110 17.59 -20.73 5.60
CA ALA A 110 18.89 -21.34 5.35
C ALA A 110 19.10 -22.68 6.07
N LEU A 111 18.38 -22.95 7.16
CA LEU A 111 18.56 -24.15 7.99
C LEU A 111 18.52 -25.48 7.21
N PRO A 112 17.57 -25.75 6.30
CA PRO A 112 17.49 -27.04 5.62
C PRO A 112 18.74 -27.37 4.80
N ASP A 113 19.44 -26.35 4.30
CA ASP A 113 20.60 -26.52 3.42
C ASP A 113 21.93 -26.23 4.14
N SER A 114 21.87 -25.86 5.42
CA SER A 114 23.04 -25.51 6.20
C SER A 114 23.82 -26.75 6.65
N PRO A 115 25.16 -26.78 6.49
CA PRO A 115 26.00 -27.87 7.00
C PRO A 115 26.12 -27.84 8.52
N ASP A 116 25.86 -26.71 9.17
CA ASP A 116 26.06 -26.50 10.60
C ASP A 116 25.00 -25.58 11.22
N LEU A 117 24.74 -25.79 12.51
CA LEU A 117 23.98 -24.88 13.35
C LEU A 117 24.59 -24.89 14.75
N SER A 118 24.89 -23.71 15.28
CA SER A 118 25.31 -23.57 16.67
C SER A 118 24.67 -22.38 17.36
N ILE A 119 24.35 -22.54 18.64
CA ILE A 119 23.81 -21.51 19.52
C ILE A 119 24.84 -21.27 20.64
N GLU A 120 25.30 -20.03 20.76
CA GLU A 120 26.31 -19.63 21.74
C GLU A 120 25.70 -18.62 22.73
N PHE A 121 25.82 -18.91 24.01
CA PHE A 121 25.34 -18.09 25.13
C PHE A 121 26.52 -17.48 25.88
N LYS A 122 26.27 -16.41 26.65
CA LYS A 122 27.25 -15.96 27.64
C LYS A 122 27.38 -17.00 28.74
N ALA A 123 28.58 -17.11 29.33
CA ALA A 123 28.87 -18.11 30.37
C ALA A 123 27.89 -18.08 31.54
N GLU A 124 27.54 -16.88 32.02
CA GLU A 124 26.58 -16.69 33.12
C GLU A 124 25.17 -17.15 32.74
N ASP A 125 24.73 -16.85 31.52
CA ASP A 125 23.42 -17.28 30.99
C ASP A 125 23.37 -18.79 30.79
N ALA A 126 24.41 -19.38 30.21
CA ALA A 126 24.52 -20.83 30.03
C ALA A 126 24.45 -21.57 31.38
N GLN A 127 25.17 -21.06 32.39
CA GLN A 127 25.14 -21.60 33.74
C GLN A 127 23.74 -21.48 34.38
N PHE A 128 23.08 -20.34 34.19
CA PHE A 128 21.71 -20.11 34.68
C PHE A 128 20.70 -21.08 34.03
N LEU A 129 20.82 -21.30 32.72
CA LEU A 129 19.96 -22.21 31.96
C LEU A 129 20.29 -23.70 32.18
N GLY A 130 21.45 -24.01 32.76
CA GLY A 130 21.96 -25.37 32.89
C GLY A 130 22.33 -26.02 31.56
N LEU A 131 22.84 -25.21 30.62
CA LEU A 131 23.25 -25.60 29.27
C LEU A 131 24.76 -25.41 29.09
N ASP A 132 25.30 -25.98 28.02
CA ASP A 132 26.66 -25.66 27.58
C ASP A 132 26.70 -24.26 26.97
N GLU A 133 27.81 -23.52 27.15
CA GLU A 133 28.00 -22.18 26.55
C GLU A 133 27.83 -22.18 25.04
N ARG A 134 28.25 -23.27 24.38
CA ARG A 134 28.06 -23.47 22.95
C ARG A 134 27.39 -24.81 22.69
N ILE A 135 26.21 -24.73 22.09
CA ILE A 135 25.44 -25.88 21.66
C ILE A 135 25.65 -26.06 20.16
N ASN A 136 26.20 -27.20 19.74
CA ASN A 136 26.27 -27.58 18.33
C ASN A 136 25.11 -28.53 18.02
N VAL A 137 24.24 -28.11 17.10
CA VAL A 137 23.05 -28.87 16.71
C VAL A 137 23.43 -29.77 15.53
N SER A 138 23.07 -31.05 15.63
CA SER A 138 23.24 -31.99 14.53
C SER A 138 22.33 -31.60 13.37
N MET A 139 22.89 -31.46 12.16
CA MET A 139 22.13 -31.16 10.93
C MET A 139 21.67 -32.42 10.19
N LEU A 140 21.85 -33.60 10.78
CA LEU A 140 21.45 -34.87 10.17
C LEU A 140 19.93 -34.94 9.99
N GLY A 141 19.47 -35.03 8.74
CA GLY A 141 18.04 -35.11 8.38
C GLY A 141 17.29 -33.78 8.47
N ALA A 142 17.97 -32.65 8.71
CA ALA A 142 17.35 -31.34 8.81
C ALA A 142 16.62 -30.94 7.51
N ASP A 143 17.23 -31.24 6.37
CA ASP A 143 16.70 -30.97 5.03
C ASP A 143 15.33 -31.63 4.82
N LEU A 144 15.24 -32.94 5.05
CA LEU A 144 14.06 -33.76 4.89
C LEU A 144 12.97 -33.34 5.87
N SER A 145 13.31 -33.19 7.15
CA SER A 145 12.34 -32.90 8.20
C SER A 145 11.76 -31.49 8.09
N LEU A 146 12.60 -30.45 7.88
CA LEU A 146 12.13 -29.07 7.73
C LEU A 146 11.32 -28.88 6.44
N ARG A 147 11.76 -29.44 5.31
CA ARG A 147 11.00 -29.35 4.04
C ARG A 147 9.71 -30.17 4.11
N SER A 148 9.69 -31.31 4.79
CA SER A 148 8.46 -32.09 5.02
C SER A 148 7.45 -31.29 5.84
N VAL A 149 7.87 -30.69 6.95
CA VAL A 149 7.01 -29.84 7.79
C VAL A 149 6.52 -28.62 7.02
N ALA A 150 7.40 -27.95 6.26
CA ALA A 150 6.99 -26.81 5.43
C ALA A 150 5.95 -27.20 4.36
N SER A 151 6.12 -28.37 3.75
CA SER A 151 5.16 -28.91 2.76
C SER A 151 3.81 -29.23 3.42
N GLU A 152 3.81 -29.89 4.58
CA GLU A 152 2.59 -30.18 5.33
C GLU A 152 1.88 -28.88 5.76
N CYS A 153 2.62 -27.94 6.33
CA CYS A 153 2.10 -26.64 6.73
C CYS A 153 1.51 -25.86 5.55
N THR A 154 2.11 -25.95 4.36
CA THR A 154 1.57 -25.31 3.16
C THR A 154 0.17 -25.84 2.82
N VAL A 155 -0.02 -27.16 2.89
CA VAL A 155 -1.34 -27.78 2.69
C VAL A 155 -2.31 -27.34 3.80
N LEU A 156 -1.91 -27.45 5.06
CA LEU A 156 -2.75 -27.12 6.20
C LEU A 156 -3.19 -25.64 6.25
N CYS A 157 -2.32 -24.72 5.87
CA CYS A 157 -2.67 -23.31 5.76
C CYS A 157 -3.64 -23.02 4.62
N THR A 158 -3.46 -23.69 3.49
CA THR A 158 -4.32 -23.46 2.34
C THR A 158 -5.71 -24.06 2.49
N THR A 159 -5.85 -25.18 3.23
CA THR A 159 -7.12 -25.94 3.31
C THR A 159 -7.75 -26.00 4.71
N ASN A 160 -6.98 -25.94 5.80
CA ASN A 160 -7.43 -26.33 7.15
C ASN A 160 -7.39 -25.20 8.18
N GLY A 161 -7.16 -23.95 7.76
CA GLY A 161 -7.21 -22.77 8.62
C GLY A 161 -6.07 -22.68 9.64
N PHE A 162 -4.92 -23.28 9.33
CA PHE A 162 -3.70 -23.05 10.10
C PHE A 162 -3.13 -21.65 9.81
N ASN A 163 -2.57 -21.02 10.82
CA ASN A 163 -1.81 -19.80 10.72
C ASN A 163 -0.37 -20.13 10.32
N CYS A 164 0.15 -19.45 9.29
CA CYS A 164 1.54 -19.55 8.90
C CYS A 164 2.04 -18.28 8.22
N GLN A 165 3.36 -18.24 8.05
CA GLN A 165 4.05 -17.24 7.27
C GLN A 165 4.29 -17.77 5.84
N GLU A 166 3.39 -17.44 4.92
CA GLU A 166 3.36 -18.00 3.55
C GLU A 166 4.69 -17.81 2.80
N SER A 167 5.32 -16.62 2.91
CA SER A 167 6.61 -16.32 2.29
C SER A 167 7.76 -17.14 2.87
N LEU A 168 7.72 -17.47 4.16
CA LEU A 168 8.71 -18.33 4.81
C LEU A 168 8.56 -19.79 4.34
N LEU A 169 7.33 -20.31 4.32
CA LEU A 169 7.06 -21.67 3.85
C LEU A 169 7.47 -21.85 2.38
N SER A 170 7.09 -20.90 1.53
CA SER A 170 7.48 -20.88 0.12
C SER A 170 8.99 -20.82 -0.04
N ALA A 171 9.69 -20.00 0.78
CA ALA A 171 11.15 -19.90 0.75
C ALA A 171 11.86 -21.21 1.14
N ILE A 172 11.43 -21.87 2.22
CA ILE A 172 11.98 -23.16 2.67
C ILE A 172 11.81 -24.24 1.59
N LEU A 173 10.70 -24.21 0.86
CA LEU A 173 10.40 -25.15 -0.22
C LEU A 173 11.00 -24.73 -1.56
N TRP A 174 11.54 -23.51 -1.68
CA TRP A 174 12.14 -23.02 -2.91
C TRP A 174 13.37 -23.87 -3.24
N PRO A 175 13.59 -24.25 -4.51
CA PRO A 175 14.79 -24.98 -4.88
C PRO A 175 16.05 -24.13 -4.65
N VAL A 176 17.09 -24.72 -4.06
CA VAL A 176 18.36 -24.02 -3.73
C VAL A 176 19.01 -23.36 -4.94
N ARG A 177 18.93 -24.04 -6.10
CA ARG A 177 19.47 -23.54 -7.37
C ARG A 177 18.48 -22.63 -8.13
N GLY A 178 17.34 -22.34 -7.53
CA GLY A 178 16.19 -21.76 -8.20
C GLY A 178 15.45 -22.77 -9.08
N PHE A 179 14.29 -22.35 -9.57
CA PHE A 179 13.55 -23.10 -10.57
C PHE A 179 14.34 -23.10 -11.89
N ILE A 180 14.70 -24.28 -12.41
CA ILE A 180 15.49 -24.47 -13.62
C ILE A 180 14.81 -25.54 -14.47
N HIS A 181 14.56 -25.24 -15.75
CA HIS A 181 14.07 -26.22 -16.71
C HIS A 181 15.21 -27.09 -17.24
N ASP A 182 14.98 -28.41 -17.38
CA ASP A 182 16.01 -29.35 -17.88
C ASP A 182 16.44 -29.05 -19.33
N ASP A 183 15.53 -28.54 -20.15
CA ASP A 183 15.81 -28.09 -21.53
C ASP A 183 15.28 -26.65 -21.75
N PRO A 184 16.05 -25.62 -21.38
CA PRO A 184 15.61 -24.23 -21.51
C PRO A 184 15.50 -23.77 -22.97
N VAL A 185 16.15 -24.46 -23.92
CA VAL A 185 16.10 -24.15 -25.36
C VAL A 185 14.76 -24.59 -25.93
N ARG A 186 14.32 -25.81 -25.61
CA ARG A 186 12.98 -26.29 -25.96
C ARG A 186 11.90 -25.42 -25.37
N LEU A 187 11.98 -25.10 -24.07
CA LEU A 187 11.00 -24.24 -23.41
C LEU A 187 10.88 -22.89 -24.11
N LYS A 188 12.03 -22.27 -24.46
CA LYS A 188 12.06 -21.05 -25.26
C LYS A 188 11.40 -21.22 -26.63
N HIS A 189 11.68 -22.30 -27.37
CA HIS A 189 11.07 -22.54 -28.67
C HIS A 189 9.54 -22.74 -28.59
N LEU A 190 9.05 -23.37 -27.53
CA LEU A 190 7.61 -23.62 -27.34
C LEU A 190 6.84 -22.38 -26.88
N CYS A 191 7.46 -21.61 -25.98
CA CYS A 191 6.82 -20.52 -25.26
C CYS A 191 7.19 -19.12 -25.77
N SER A 192 8.03 -19.01 -26.79
CA SER A 192 8.42 -17.70 -27.31
C SER A 192 8.46 -17.61 -28.83
N LYS A 193 8.21 -16.41 -29.34
CA LYS A 193 8.31 -16.07 -30.76
C LYS A 193 9.34 -14.96 -30.97
N GLU A 194 10.23 -15.17 -31.93
CA GLU A 194 11.25 -14.17 -32.30
C GLU A 194 10.62 -13.02 -33.10
N THR A 195 11.07 -11.80 -32.82
CA THR A 195 10.59 -10.55 -33.43
C THR A 195 11.62 -9.98 -34.40
N SER A 196 11.19 -9.03 -35.24
CA SER A 196 12.05 -8.33 -36.21
C SER A 196 13.24 -7.59 -35.58
N ALA A 197 13.24 -7.38 -34.26
CA ALA A 197 14.34 -6.77 -33.51
C ALA A 197 15.26 -7.80 -32.82
N LEU A 198 15.24 -9.08 -33.23
CA LEU A 198 16.04 -10.19 -32.65
C LEU A 198 15.76 -10.41 -31.15
N SER A 199 14.48 -10.26 -30.77
CA SER A 199 13.99 -10.37 -29.38
C SER A 199 12.85 -11.39 -29.28
N ASN A 200 12.66 -12.00 -28.11
CA ASN A 200 11.66 -13.05 -27.89
C ASN A 200 10.43 -12.51 -27.13
N ILE A 201 9.23 -12.70 -27.69
CA ILE A 201 7.94 -12.45 -27.02
C ILE A 201 7.49 -13.74 -26.35
N PHE A 202 6.99 -13.68 -25.12
CA PHE A 202 6.20 -14.80 -24.59
C PHE A 202 4.97 -15.03 -25.47
N THR A 203 4.67 -16.29 -25.76
CA THR A 203 3.47 -16.68 -26.51
C THR A 203 2.94 -17.96 -25.92
N LEU A 204 1.77 -17.87 -25.30
CA LEU A 204 1.09 -19.03 -24.74
C LEU A 204 0.46 -19.84 -25.87
N THR A 205 1.17 -20.89 -26.30
CA THR A 205 0.64 -21.96 -27.16
C THR A 205 0.18 -23.15 -26.32
N ASP A 206 -0.67 -24.03 -26.85
CA ASP A 206 -1.10 -25.24 -26.12
C ASP A 206 0.09 -26.12 -25.70
N LYS A 207 1.15 -26.16 -26.52
CA LYS A 207 2.38 -26.90 -26.20
C LYS A 207 3.18 -26.23 -25.08
N CYS A 208 3.29 -24.90 -25.11
CA CYS A 208 3.91 -24.15 -24.02
C CYS A 208 3.14 -24.38 -22.71
N LYS A 209 1.81 -24.29 -22.76
CA LYS A 209 0.93 -24.52 -21.62
C LYS A 209 1.16 -25.90 -21.02
N ALA A 210 1.13 -26.96 -21.83
CA ALA A 210 1.37 -28.32 -21.37
C ALA A 210 2.75 -28.50 -20.71
N GLU A 211 3.81 -27.93 -21.30
CA GLU A 211 5.16 -28.00 -20.72
C GLU A 211 5.25 -27.29 -19.35
N LEU A 212 4.60 -26.13 -19.22
CA LEU A 212 4.54 -25.38 -17.96
C LEU A 212 3.68 -26.09 -16.91
N ASP A 213 2.53 -26.66 -17.31
CA ASP A 213 1.66 -27.45 -16.42
C ASP A 213 2.39 -28.70 -15.87
N ASP A 214 3.18 -29.39 -16.72
CA ASP A 214 4.02 -30.53 -16.32
C ASP A 214 5.10 -30.10 -15.33
N TYR A 215 5.72 -28.94 -15.55
CA TYR A 215 6.69 -28.37 -14.63
C TYR A 215 6.07 -27.98 -13.28
N TYR A 216 4.92 -27.29 -13.31
CA TYR A 216 4.18 -26.94 -12.11
C TYR A 216 3.84 -28.20 -11.31
N SER A 217 3.36 -29.23 -11.97
CA SER A 217 2.96 -30.48 -11.34
C SER A 217 4.12 -31.23 -10.67
N SER A 218 5.32 -31.14 -11.24
CA SER A 218 6.51 -31.85 -10.76
C SER A 218 7.29 -31.09 -9.68
N VAL A 219 7.47 -29.77 -9.84
CA VAL A 219 8.34 -28.96 -8.96
C VAL A 219 7.60 -27.79 -8.32
N GLY A 220 6.66 -27.17 -9.04
CA GLY A 220 6.00 -25.93 -8.62
C GLY A 220 4.86 -26.08 -7.60
N ARG A 221 4.19 -27.23 -7.56
CA ARG A 221 2.86 -27.40 -6.94
C ARG A 221 2.79 -26.95 -5.47
N VAL A 222 3.81 -27.28 -4.68
CA VAL A 222 3.88 -26.90 -3.27
C VAL A 222 4.53 -25.53 -3.08
N PRO A 223 5.78 -25.27 -3.55
CA PRO A 223 6.46 -23.99 -3.29
C PRO A 223 5.74 -22.76 -3.89
N LEU A 224 4.99 -22.93 -4.98
CA LEU A 224 4.24 -21.85 -5.64
C LEU A 224 2.75 -21.84 -5.28
N SER A 225 2.28 -22.72 -4.41
CA SER A 225 0.85 -22.89 -4.09
C SER A 225 0.17 -21.60 -3.61
N PHE A 226 0.85 -20.78 -2.80
CA PHE A 226 0.32 -19.50 -2.31
C PHE A 226 0.13 -18.50 -3.47
N ILE A 227 1.12 -18.40 -4.36
CA ILE A 227 1.05 -17.55 -5.56
C ILE A 227 -0.06 -18.05 -6.50
N TYR A 228 -0.14 -19.37 -6.72
CA TYR A 228 -1.19 -19.98 -7.51
C TYR A 228 -2.58 -19.67 -6.94
N LYS A 229 -2.77 -19.83 -5.63
CA LYS A 229 -4.02 -19.51 -4.93
C LYS A 229 -4.39 -18.03 -5.09
N LEU A 230 -3.44 -17.10 -4.95
CA LEU A 230 -3.71 -15.67 -5.16
C LEU A 230 -4.26 -15.35 -6.56
N MET A 231 -3.78 -16.04 -7.59
CA MET A 231 -4.20 -15.81 -8.97
C MET A 231 -5.45 -16.59 -9.37
N HIS A 232 -5.75 -17.70 -8.71
CA HIS A 232 -6.84 -18.60 -9.13
C HIS A 232 -8.01 -18.68 -8.14
N ASP A 233 -7.93 -18.07 -6.96
CA ASP A 233 -9.07 -17.94 -6.06
C ASP A 233 -10.18 -17.12 -6.74
N GLU A 234 -11.30 -17.77 -7.06
CA GLU A 234 -12.47 -17.15 -7.70
C GLU A 234 -12.99 -15.92 -6.96
N LYS A 235 -12.83 -15.90 -5.62
CA LYS A 235 -13.23 -14.78 -4.77
C LYS A 235 -12.10 -13.79 -4.52
N GLY A 236 -10.87 -14.13 -4.91
CA GLY A 236 -9.65 -13.37 -4.72
C GLY A 236 -9.58 -12.10 -5.57
N SER A 237 -8.69 -11.19 -5.17
CA SER A 237 -8.54 -9.88 -5.79
C SER A 237 -8.16 -9.96 -7.27
N TYR A 238 -7.29 -10.90 -7.66
CA TYR A 238 -6.88 -11.06 -9.05
C TYR A 238 -8.05 -11.47 -9.97
N MET A 239 -8.85 -12.46 -9.57
CA MET A 239 -10.00 -12.91 -10.36
C MET A 239 -11.08 -11.83 -10.47
N ARG A 240 -11.29 -11.02 -9.42
CA ARG A 240 -12.17 -9.84 -9.49
C ARG A 240 -11.63 -8.78 -10.44
N TYR A 241 -10.31 -8.52 -10.42
CA TYR A 241 -9.65 -7.64 -11.39
C TYR A 241 -9.88 -8.14 -12.81
N LYS A 242 -9.53 -9.40 -13.10
CA LYS A 242 -9.71 -10.05 -14.42
C LYS A 242 -11.13 -9.89 -14.94
N ARG A 243 -12.13 -10.18 -14.10
CA ARG A 243 -13.55 -10.06 -14.46
C ARG A 243 -13.93 -8.62 -14.79
N LEU A 244 -13.73 -7.68 -13.86
CA LEU A 244 -14.14 -6.29 -14.03
C LEU A 244 -13.40 -5.58 -15.16
N TRP A 245 -12.12 -5.88 -15.32
CA TRP A 245 -11.32 -5.37 -16.43
C TRP A 245 -11.85 -5.86 -17.78
N ASN A 246 -12.08 -7.17 -17.93
CA ASN A 246 -12.59 -7.73 -19.17
C ASN A 246 -14.01 -7.26 -19.50
N GLU A 247 -14.86 -7.08 -18.48
CA GLU A 247 -16.16 -6.45 -18.66
C GLU A 247 -16.05 -5.01 -19.15
N ALA A 248 -15.14 -4.20 -18.57
CA ALA A 248 -14.90 -2.83 -19.03
C ALA A 248 -14.38 -2.78 -20.47
N VAL A 249 -13.46 -3.69 -20.82
CA VAL A 249 -12.95 -3.83 -22.20
C VAL A 249 -14.08 -4.20 -23.16
N SER A 250 -14.98 -5.11 -22.77
CA SER A 250 -16.10 -5.55 -23.62
C SER A 250 -17.18 -4.48 -23.78
N ASP A 251 -17.43 -3.67 -22.74
CA ASP A 251 -18.42 -2.59 -22.77
C ASP A 251 -17.97 -1.42 -23.67
N TYR A 252 -16.68 -1.31 -23.94
CA TYR A 252 -16.11 -0.23 -24.73
C TYR A 252 -16.22 -0.49 -26.23
N THR A 253 -17.00 0.34 -26.92
CA THR A 253 -17.27 0.23 -28.37
C THR A 253 -16.33 1.08 -29.24
N GLY A 254 -15.40 1.82 -28.63
CA GLY A 254 -14.54 2.80 -29.30
C GLY A 254 -13.27 2.21 -29.90
N GLN A 255 -13.36 1.66 -31.12
CA GLN A 255 -12.27 1.06 -31.91
C GLN A 255 -11.87 -0.38 -31.56
N SER A 256 -11.44 -1.10 -32.59
CA SER A 256 -10.72 -2.37 -32.46
C SER A 256 -9.31 -2.13 -31.95
N PHE A 257 -8.95 -2.78 -30.84
CA PHE A 257 -7.58 -2.77 -30.34
C PHE A 257 -6.69 -3.63 -31.23
N THR A 258 -5.52 -3.11 -31.61
CA THR A 258 -4.49 -3.87 -32.33
C THR A 258 -3.77 -4.85 -31.41
N GLU A 259 -3.77 -4.60 -30.09
CA GLU A 259 -3.08 -5.39 -29.07
C GLU A 259 -4.06 -6.02 -28.09
N LYS A 260 -3.65 -7.15 -27.49
CA LYS A 260 -4.48 -7.89 -26.54
C LYS A 260 -4.52 -7.17 -25.18
N ILE A 261 -5.60 -6.46 -24.91
CA ILE A 261 -5.80 -5.72 -23.65
C ILE A 261 -6.57 -6.49 -22.58
N SER A 262 -7.22 -7.60 -22.94
CA SER A 262 -7.93 -8.46 -21.98
C SER A 262 -6.95 -9.22 -21.07
N VAL A 263 -7.41 -9.52 -19.86
CA VAL A 263 -6.71 -10.36 -18.89
C VAL A 263 -7.16 -11.81 -19.07
N ASP A 264 -6.20 -12.71 -19.20
CA ASP A 264 -6.45 -14.15 -19.30
C ASP A 264 -5.40 -14.93 -18.51
N ASP A 265 -5.34 -16.25 -18.72
CA ASP A 265 -4.45 -17.12 -17.95
C ASP A 265 -2.98 -16.95 -18.34
N SER A 266 -2.68 -16.18 -19.39
CA SER A 266 -1.30 -15.93 -19.84
C SER A 266 -0.43 -15.26 -18.78
N ASP A 267 -1.01 -14.55 -17.80
CA ASP A 267 -0.26 -13.96 -16.70
C ASP A 267 0.35 -15.01 -15.77
N TRP A 268 -0.40 -16.07 -15.45
CA TRP A 268 0.12 -17.17 -14.64
C TRP A 268 1.25 -17.90 -15.38
N TYR A 269 1.00 -18.28 -16.64
CA TYR A 269 2.00 -18.98 -17.44
C TYR A 269 3.24 -18.13 -17.74
N LEU A 270 3.09 -16.81 -17.83
CA LEU A 270 4.22 -15.91 -17.94
C LEU A 270 5.09 -15.92 -16.67
N LEU A 271 4.48 -15.93 -15.48
CA LEU A 271 5.22 -16.06 -14.22
C LEU A 271 6.01 -17.36 -14.19
N GLU A 272 5.38 -18.48 -14.52
CA GLU A 272 6.04 -19.79 -14.54
C GLU A 272 7.18 -19.84 -15.55
N TYR A 273 6.95 -19.34 -16.76
CA TYR A 273 7.98 -19.26 -17.78
C TYR A 273 9.13 -18.34 -17.36
N ALA A 274 8.85 -17.23 -16.67
CA ALA A 274 9.87 -16.31 -16.15
C ALA A 274 10.69 -16.91 -15.00
N LEU A 275 10.09 -17.77 -14.18
CA LEU A 275 10.84 -18.56 -13.20
C LEU A 275 11.80 -19.53 -13.91
N LEU A 276 11.35 -20.19 -14.96
CA LEU A 276 12.08 -21.27 -15.63
C LEU A 276 13.18 -20.83 -16.60
N HIS A 277 13.05 -19.64 -17.16
CA HIS A 277 13.93 -19.16 -18.22
C HIS A 277 14.89 -18.10 -17.67
N SER A 278 16.19 -18.42 -17.64
CA SER A 278 17.21 -17.54 -17.06
C SER A 278 17.44 -16.24 -17.85
N HIS A 279 17.04 -16.14 -19.12
CA HIS A 279 17.40 -14.98 -19.96
C HIS A 279 16.38 -14.64 -21.06
N GLY A 280 15.89 -13.40 -21.11
CA GLY A 280 15.53 -12.77 -22.39
C GLY A 280 14.05 -12.71 -22.81
N LEU A 281 13.10 -12.71 -21.86
CA LEU A 281 11.78 -12.13 -22.13
C LEU A 281 11.91 -10.61 -22.22
N LYS A 282 11.81 -10.08 -23.43
CA LYS A 282 11.55 -8.65 -23.63
C LYS A 282 10.10 -8.49 -24.01
N GLU A 283 9.12 -8.75 -23.14
CA GLU A 283 7.79 -8.24 -23.46
C GLU A 283 7.79 -6.71 -23.41
N TYR A 284 7.33 -6.13 -24.52
CA TYR A 284 7.92 -5.02 -25.26
C TYR A 284 7.32 -3.68 -24.93
N PRO A 285 8.06 -2.58 -25.21
CA PRO A 285 7.36 -1.32 -25.35
C PRO A 285 7.84 -0.48 -26.53
N LYS A 286 7.00 0.49 -26.91
CA LYS A 286 7.37 1.56 -27.85
C LYS A 286 7.27 2.98 -27.28
N SER A 287 7.12 3.13 -25.96
CA SER A 287 7.95 4.00 -25.10
C SER A 287 7.35 4.00 -23.68
N PHE A 288 7.99 3.63 -22.58
CA PHE A 288 9.36 3.13 -22.36
C PHE A 288 10.44 4.19 -22.22
N TYR A 289 10.50 5.26 -23.04
CA TYR A 289 11.75 5.99 -23.34
C TYR A 289 12.97 5.18 -23.01
N ASP A 290 12.94 3.99 -23.56
CA ASP A 290 13.66 2.82 -23.18
C ASP A 290 13.84 2.59 -21.66
N ILE A 291 13.61 1.35 -21.22
CA ILE A 291 14.43 0.70 -20.21
C ILE A 291 15.83 0.72 -20.86
N LEU A 292 16.37 1.96 -20.87
CA LEU A 292 17.16 2.63 -21.91
C LEU A 292 18.56 2.27 -21.58
N SER A 293 18.84 1.01 -21.88
CA SER A 293 19.89 0.62 -22.82
C SER A 293 20.43 -0.78 -22.51
N TYR A 294 19.98 -1.43 -21.43
CA TYR A 294 20.66 -2.61 -20.89
C TYR A 294 20.41 -3.90 -21.67
N LYS A 295 21.52 -4.52 -22.10
CA LYS A 295 21.50 -5.66 -23.05
C LYS A 295 21.18 -7.02 -22.42
N GLN A 296 21.19 -7.23 -21.09
CA GLN A 296 21.12 -8.57 -20.49
C GLN A 296 20.47 -8.73 -19.08
N ASP A 297 19.78 -7.73 -18.48
CA ASP A 297 19.39 -7.82 -17.06
C ASP A 297 17.90 -8.24 -16.79
N PRO A 298 17.65 -9.24 -15.91
CA PRO A 298 16.33 -9.70 -15.45
C PRO A 298 15.66 -8.88 -14.30
N THR A 299 16.20 -7.76 -13.81
CA THR A 299 15.60 -7.02 -12.65
C THR A 299 15.85 -5.51 -12.53
N THR A 300 16.64 -4.83 -13.39
CA THR A 300 17.18 -3.46 -13.14
C THR A 300 16.37 -2.49 -12.23
N LEU A 301 16.65 -2.63 -10.92
CA LEU A 301 16.67 -1.69 -9.76
C LEU A 301 15.37 -1.26 -9.04
N ILE A 302 14.83 -2.19 -8.24
CA ILE A 302 13.55 -2.21 -7.49
C ILE A 302 13.30 -1.16 -6.37
N TYR A 303 14.13 -0.13 -6.10
CA TYR A 303 13.89 0.73 -4.92
C TYR A 303 13.60 2.23 -5.16
N GLU A 304 13.51 2.69 -6.41
CA GLU A 304 12.97 4.02 -6.76
C GLU A 304 11.92 3.96 -7.89
N ILE A 305 11.56 2.76 -8.34
CA ILE A 305 10.74 2.51 -9.53
C ILE A 305 9.23 2.50 -9.21
N ASP A 306 8.83 2.12 -7.99
CA ASP A 306 7.41 1.97 -7.63
C ASP A 306 6.65 3.28 -7.74
N ASN A 307 7.23 4.38 -7.26
CA ASN A 307 6.68 5.73 -7.44
C ASN A 307 6.48 6.06 -8.92
N ARG A 308 7.39 5.64 -9.82
CA ARG A 308 7.27 5.94 -11.24
C ARG A 308 6.21 5.08 -11.93
N TYR A 309 6.09 3.80 -11.58
CA TYR A 309 5.02 2.95 -12.10
C TYR A 309 3.65 3.42 -11.64
N GLU A 310 3.53 3.88 -10.40
CA GLU A 310 2.32 4.51 -9.90
C GLU A 310 1.98 5.77 -10.69
N MET A 311 2.97 6.60 -10.99
CA MET A 311 2.78 7.83 -11.76
C MET A 311 2.45 7.60 -13.24
N GLU A 312 3.07 6.62 -13.90
CA GLU A 312 2.68 6.20 -15.25
C GLU A 312 1.30 5.56 -15.26
N SER A 313 0.97 4.76 -14.24
CA SER A 313 -0.39 4.22 -14.07
C SER A 313 -1.39 5.35 -13.92
N LEU A 314 -1.08 6.38 -13.14
CA LEU A 314 -1.91 7.57 -12.98
C LEU A 314 -2.09 8.30 -14.31
N LYS A 315 -1.02 8.52 -15.07
CA LYS A 315 -1.09 9.11 -16.41
C LYS A 315 -1.97 8.28 -17.33
N TYR A 316 -1.71 6.99 -17.50
CA TYR A 316 -2.48 6.17 -18.44
C TYR A 316 -3.93 5.99 -18.00
N LYS A 317 -4.17 5.89 -16.69
CA LYS A 317 -5.52 5.93 -16.11
C LYS A 317 -6.22 7.25 -16.46
N SER A 318 -5.56 8.39 -16.30
CA SER A 318 -6.17 9.70 -16.60
C SER A 318 -6.62 9.81 -18.06
N VAL A 319 -5.76 9.39 -18.99
CA VAL A 319 -6.06 9.35 -20.43
C VAL A 319 -7.19 8.38 -20.72
N LEU A 320 -7.15 7.18 -20.11
CA LEU A 320 -8.20 6.19 -20.26
C LEU A 320 -9.55 6.69 -19.77
N MET A 321 -9.61 7.36 -18.60
CA MET A 321 -10.86 7.87 -18.05
C MET A 321 -11.50 8.94 -18.93
N ARG A 322 -10.71 9.83 -19.55
CA ARG A 322 -11.22 10.75 -20.57
C ARG A 322 -11.75 10.01 -21.80
N ARG A 323 -11.01 9.00 -22.27
CA ARG A 323 -11.37 8.19 -23.44
C ARG A 323 -12.66 7.40 -23.25
N VAL A 324 -12.90 6.89 -22.03
CA VAL A 324 -14.14 6.16 -21.67
C VAL A 324 -15.20 7.06 -21.02
N GLY A 325 -14.97 8.38 -21.00
CA GLY A 325 -15.73 9.39 -20.26
C GLY A 325 -17.24 9.39 -20.54
N SER A 326 -17.65 8.92 -21.71
CA SER A 326 -19.05 8.82 -22.11
C SER A 326 -19.82 7.67 -21.44
N SER A 327 -19.13 6.75 -20.74
CA SER A 327 -19.75 5.58 -20.10
C SER A 327 -19.38 5.49 -18.62
N LEU A 328 -20.25 6.04 -17.76
CA LEU A 328 -20.12 5.98 -16.30
C LEU A 328 -19.96 4.54 -15.77
N ASN A 329 -20.62 3.56 -16.41
CA ASN A 329 -20.50 2.17 -16.03
C ASN A 329 -19.08 1.63 -16.30
N THR A 330 -18.51 1.98 -17.46
CA THR A 330 -17.15 1.56 -17.85
C THR A 330 -16.11 2.17 -16.92
N ILE A 331 -16.23 3.46 -16.62
CA ILE A 331 -15.36 4.17 -15.64
C ILE A 331 -15.37 3.45 -14.29
N LYS A 332 -16.57 3.18 -13.74
CA LYS A 332 -16.72 2.49 -12.45
C LYS A 332 -16.10 1.08 -12.46
N LYS A 333 -16.24 0.33 -13.56
CA LYS A 333 -15.63 -1.00 -13.70
C LYS A 333 -14.11 -0.91 -13.74
N ILE A 334 -13.53 0.04 -14.50
CA ILE A 334 -12.08 0.26 -14.57
C ILE A 334 -11.52 0.64 -13.19
N ASP A 335 -12.14 1.59 -12.49
CA ASP A 335 -11.69 2.00 -11.16
C ASP A 335 -11.71 0.83 -10.16
N ARG A 336 -12.80 0.05 -10.14
CA ARG A 336 -12.89 -1.13 -9.28
C ARG A 336 -11.88 -2.20 -9.67
N ALA A 337 -11.65 -2.41 -10.97
CA ALA A 337 -10.65 -3.35 -11.46
C ALA A 337 -9.26 -2.96 -10.95
N LEU A 338 -8.85 -1.70 -11.12
CA LEU A 338 -7.53 -1.23 -10.67
C LEU A 338 -7.37 -1.27 -9.14
N LYS A 339 -8.44 -1.01 -8.36
CA LYS A 339 -8.44 -1.23 -6.90
C LYS A 339 -8.16 -2.68 -6.54
N HIS A 340 -8.83 -3.62 -7.21
CA HIS A 340 -8.59 -5.05 -7.01
C HIS A 340 -7.20 -5.48 -7.49
N TRP A 341 -6.68 -4.88 -8.56
CA TRP A 341 -5.30 -5.12 -8.98
C TRP A 341 -4.29 -4.65 -7.91
N ASN A 342 -4.46 -3.45 -7.34
CA ASN A 342 -3.57 -2.93 -6.29
C ASN A 342 -3.54 -3.86 -5.08
N GLU A 343 -4.71 -4.34 -4.65
CA GLU A 343 -4.82 -5.28 -3.53
C GLU A 343 -4.17 -6.63 -3.85
N PHE A 344 -4.38 -7.15 -5.06
CA PHE A 344 -3.66 -8.35 -5.52
C PHE A 344 -2.14 -8.13 -5.49
N TYR A 345 -1.65 -7.01 -6.04
CA TYR A 345 -0.22 -6.74 -6.14
C TYR A 345 0.43 -6.61 -4.76
N ARG A 346 -0.27 -6.00 -3.80
CA ARG A 346 0.13 -5.93 -2.40
C ARG A 346 0.26 -7.32 -1.77
N GLN A 347 -0.77 -8.16 -1.92
CA GLN A 347 -0.78 -9.54 -1.42
C GLN A 347 0.34 -10.38 -2.07
N PHE A 348 0.44 -10.33 -3.40
CA PHE A 348 1.48 -10.98 -4.19
C PHE A 348 2.86 -10.58 -3.70
N SER A 349 3.11 -9.27 -3.53
CA SER A 349 4.40 -8.76 -3.09
C SER A 349 4.79 -9.17 -1.67
N ALA A 350 3.81 -9.38 -0.79
CA ALA A 350 4.01 -9.81 0.58
C ALA A 350 4.24 -11.33 0.70
N GLN A 351 3.65 -12.12 -0.21
CA GLN A 351 3.82 -13.58 -0.24
C GLN A 351 5.12 -14.03 -0.92
N LEU A 352 5.71 -13.19 -1.78
CA LEU A 352 6.96 -13.54 -2.44
C LEU A 352 8.09 -13.72 -1.41
N PRO A 353 8.80 -14.86 -1.43
CA PRO A 353 9.97 -15.03 -0.60
C PRO A 353 11.09 -14.07 -1.01
N GLN A 354 12.01 -13.79 -0.10
CA GLN A 354 13.16 -12.91 -0.34
C GLN A 354 14.27 -13.60 -1.15
N VAL A 355 13.88 -14.26 -2.23
CA VAL A 355 14.76 -14.92 -3.19
C VAL A 355 14.80 -14.06 -4.45
N LYS A 356 15.99 -13.82 -5.01
CA LYS A 356 16.17 -12.94 -6.19
C LYS A 356 15.22 -13.30 -7.35
N GLN A 357 15.07 -14.59 -7.64
CA GLN A 357 14.18 -15.10 -8.69
C GLN A 357 12.70 -14.80 -8.41
N ALA A 358 12.27 -14.87 -7.15
CA ALA A 358 10.91 -14.56 -6.72
C ALA A 358 10.63 -13.05 -6.79
N LEU A 359 11.55 -12.23 -6.27
CA LEU A 359 11.43 -10.77 -6.27
C LEU A 359 11.38 -10.20 -7.71
N ALA A 360 12.00 -10.87 -8.67
CA ALA A 360 11.94 -10.50 -10.09
C ALA A 360 10.52 -10.58 -10.68
N LEU A 361 9.60 -11.31 -10.06
CA LEU A 361 8.22 -11.41 -10.51
C LEU A 361 7.40 -10.14 -10.23
N LYS A 362 7.78 -9.33 -9.23
CA LYS A 362 7.11 -8.06 -8.89
C LYS A 362 7.05 -7.09 -10.07
N PRO A 363 8.17 -6.67 -10.67
CA PRO A 363 8.13 -5.76 -11.82
C PRO A 363 7.47 -6.41 -13.04
N LEU A 364 7.55 -7.73 -13.21
CA LEU A 364 6.90 -8.45 -14.32
C LEU A 364 5.37 -8.30 -14.28
N MET A 365 4.76 -8.55 -13.11
CA MET A 365 3.31 -8.45 -12.94
C MET A 365 2.80 -7.02 -13.04
N TYR A 366 3.54 -6.05 -12.48
CA TYR A 366 3.17 -4.64 -12.60
C TYR A 366 3.17 -4.22 -14.07
N ARG A 367 4.26 -4.50 -14.80
CA ARG A 367 4.39 -4.17 -16.23
C ARG A 367 3.25 -4.73 -17.07
N LYS A 368 2.82 -5.97 -16.78
CA LYS A 368 1.69 -6.60 -17.48
C LYS A 368 0.40 -5.81 -17.36
N MET A 369 0.05 -5.38 -16.15
CA MET A 369 -1.10 -4.50 -15.95
C MET A 369 -0.90 -3.13 -16.60
N LEU A 370 0.26 -2.51 -16.40
CA LEU A 370 0.54 -1.18 -16.93
C LEU A 370 0.45 -1.13 -18.46
N LEU A 371 0.95 -2.16 -19.16
CA LEU A 371 0.85 -2.27 -20.61
C LEU A 371 -0.60 -2.42 -21.07
N ARG A 372 -1.42 -3.22 -20.37
CA ARG A 372 -2.85 -3.30 -20.69
C ARG A 372 -3.53 -1.94 -20.54
N LEU A 373 -3.21 -1.23 -19.45
CA LEU A 373 -3.72 0.11 -19.19
C LEU A 373 -3.27 1.10 -20.27
N TRP A 374 -2.00 1.09 -20.64
CA TRP A 374 -1.42 1.92 -21.69
C TRP A 374 -2.07 1.67 -23.05
N HIS A 375 -2.20 0.41 -23.46
CA HIS A 375 -2.85 0.04 -24.71
C HIS A 375 -4.33 0.43 -24.73
N PHE A 376 -5.05 0.22 -23.61
CA PHE A 376 -6.44 0.64 -23.50
C PHE A 376 -6.58 2.17 -23.56
N ALA A 377 -5.65 2.90 -22.93
CA ALA A 377 -5.56 4.36 -23.01
C ALA A 377 -5.22 4.89 -24.43
N GLY A 378 -4.84 4.02 -25.37
CA GLY A 378 -4.49 4.43 -26.75
C GLY A 378 -3.01 4.75 -26.92
N MET A 379 -2.16 4.18 -26.08
CA MET A 379 -0.70 4.34 -26.11
C MET A 379 -0.25 5.81 -26.02
N PRO A 380 -0.69 6.58 -25.01
CA PRO A 380 -0.21 7.94 -24.79
C PRO A 380 1.31 7.96 -24.59
N HIS A 381 1.94 9.11 -24.83
CA HIS A 381 3.36 9.28 -24.56
C HIS A 381 3.66 9.02 -23.08
N GLY A 382 4.84 8.47 -22.79
CA GLY A 382 5.28 8.26 -21.40
C GLY A 382 5.35 9.57 -20.62
N LEU A 383 5.39 9.47 -19.29
CA LEU A 383 5.52 10.63 -18.43
C LEU A 383 6.92 11.28 -18.60
N GLU A 384 7.02 12.60 -18.55
CA GLU A 384 8.31 13.28 -18.42
C GLU A 384 8.42 13.78 -16.98
N LEU A 385 9.15 13.05 -16.14
CA LEU A 385 9.44 13.54 -14.79
C LEU A 385 10.47 14.65 -14.91
N LYS A 386 10.23 15.72 -14.16
CA LYS A 386 11.12 16.87 -14.10
C LYS A 386 11.55 17.09 -12.64
N PRO A 387 12.51 16.30 -12.12
CA PRO A 387 12.91 16.32 -10.72
C PRO A 387 13.37 17.68 -10.23
N GLU A 388 13.89 18.54 -11.11
CA GLU A 388 14.26 19.92 -10.84
C GLU A 388 13.08 20.81 -10.43
N TYR A 389 11.86 20.35 -10.66
CA TYR A 389 10.62 21.01 -10.26
C TYR A 389 9.94 20.35 -9.08
N ALA A 390 10.53 19.27 -8.53
CA ALA A 390 10.14 18.76 -7.23
C ALA A 390 10.39 19.85 -6.18
N PHE A 391 9.46 19.98 -5.23
CA PHE A 391 9.47 21.07 -4.27
C PHE A 391 10.68 20.95 -3.31
N ILE A 392 11.38 22.06 -3.10
CA ILE A 392 12.43 22.18 -2.09
C ILE A 392 11.88 23.07 -0.98
N GLN A 393 11.56 22.46 0.16
CA GLN A 393 11.15 23.19 1.37
C GLN A 393 12.37 23.93 1.93
N GLY A 394 12.22 25.23 2.21
CA GLY A 394 13.22 25.97 2.99
C GLY A 394 13.24 25.50 4.43
N SER A 395 14.44 25.43 5.03
CA SER A 395 14.64 25.05 6.44
C SER A 395 15.55 26.05 7.14
N ALA A 396 15.47 26.11 8.48
CA ALA A 396 16.32 26.94 9.34
C ALA A 396 16.27 28.45 9.00
N GLY A 397 15.07 28.97 8.74
CA GLY A 397 14.84 30.41 8.53
C GLY A 397 15.44 30.98 7.24
N ARG A 398 15.86 30.13 6.30
CA ARG A 398 16.40 30.54 5.00
C ARG A 398 15.41 30.26 3.88
N LEU A 399 15.06 31.31 3.14
CA LEU A 399 14.30 31.19 1.90
C LEU A 399 15.14 30.44 0.85
N THR A 400 14.53 29.51 0.14
CA THR A 400 15.15 28.83 -1.01
C THR A 400 15.28 29.75 -2.23
N SER A 401 14.61 30.91 -2.24
CA SER A 401 14.73 31.91 -3.29
C SER A 401 14.65 33.36 -2.79
N ASP A 402 15.16 34.30 -3.61
CA ASP A 402 15.06 35.74 -3.37
C ASP A 402 13.74 36.38 -3.84
N ASP A 403 12.77 35.57 -4.27
CA ASP A 403 11.52 35.99 -4.87
C ASP A 403 10.65 36.81 -3.90
N THR A 404 10.15 37.96 -4.38
CA THR A 404 9.36 38.89 -3.56
C THR A 404 7.99 38.31 -3.18
N LEU A 405 7.40 37.48 -4.03
CA LEU A 405 6.12 36.82 -3.76
C LEU A 405 6.30 35.79 -2.64
N GLU A 406 7.36 34.98 -2.70
CA GLU A 406 7.70 34.02 -1.65
C GLU A 406 7.99 34.72 -0.31
N LYS A 407 8.76 35.81 -0.32
CA LYS A 407 9.04 36.63 0.87
C LYS A 407 7.80 37.19 1.55
N LYS A 408 6.76 37.51 0.78
CA LYS A 408 5.52 38.14 1.28
C LYS A 408 4.40 37.15 1.59
N CYS A 409 4.48 35.96 1.03
CA CYS A 409 3.48 34.90 1.16
C CYS A 409 3.95 33.70 1.99
N SER A 410 5.15 33.74 2.57
CA SER A 410 5.64 32.67 3.45
C SER A 410 6.01 33.20 4.84
N TYR A 411 5.91 32.31 5.81
CA TYR A 411 6.37 32.50 7.17
C TYR A 411 6.97 31.19 7.69
N PHE A 412 7.78 31.23 8.75
CA PHE A 412 8.43 30.04 9.30
C PHE A 412 7.85 29.76 10.70
N GLU A 413 7.36 28.54 10.92
CA GLU A 413 6.78 28.12 12.21
C GLU A 413 7.06 26.63 12.45
N GLY A 414 7.34 26.23 13.70
CA GLY A 414 7.63 24.82 14.06
C GLY A 414 9.06 24.56 14.53
N ALA A 415 9.30 23.37 15.12
CA ALA A 415 10.54 23.00 15.80
C ALA A 415 11.81 22.98 14.92
N ARG A 416 11.64 23.05 13.59
CA ARG A 416 12.73 23.10 12.59
C ARG A 416 12.74 24.39 11.76
N GLU A 417 11.89 25.36 12.10
CA GLU A 417 11.68 26.59 11.31
C GLU A 417 11.41 26.27 9.84
N ASP A 418 10.44 25.38 9.59
CA ASP A 418 10.04 25.01 8.24
C ASP A 418 9.19 26.12 7.61
N GLN A 419 9.30 26.30 6.29
CA GLN A 419 8.56 27.33 5.57
C GLN A 419 7.09 26.91 5.37
N PHE A 420 6.16 27.71 5.86
CA PHE A 420 4.72 27.60 5.63
C PHE A 420 4.21 28.79 4.82
N PHE A 421 3.09 28.59 4.13
CA PHE A 421 2.41 29.65 3.41
C PHE A 421 1.54 30.47 4.37
N LEU A 422 1.63 31.82 4.31
CA LEU A 422 0.74 32.73 5.03
C LEU A 422 -0.15 33.51 4.07
N GLY A 423 -1.46 33.34 4.25
CA GLY A 423 -2.51 33.98 3.47
C GLY A 423 -2.89 35.41 3.87
N GLY A 424 -1.95 36.23 4.34
CA GLY A 424 -2.28 37.57 4.84
C GLY A 424 -2.59 38.61 3.75
N ALA A 425 -3.15 39.75 4.14
CA ALA A 425 -3.48 40.88 3.25
C ALA A 425 -2.31 41.34 2.36
N ASP A 426 -1.08 41.33 2.90
CA ASP A 426 0.13 41.70 2.15
C ASP A 426 0.49 40.67 1.08
N CYS A 427 0.26 39.38 1.34
CA CYS A 427 0.40 38.34 0.32
C CYS A 427 -0.63 38.54 -0.80
N LEU A 428 -1.92 38.74 -0.46
CA LEU A 428 -2.99 38.98 -1.44
C LEU A 428 -2.71 40.20 -2.33
N LYS A 429 -2.23 41.31 -1.75
CA LYS A 429 -1.79 42.49 -2.51
C LYS A 429 -0.64 42.14 -3.45
N THR A 430 0.33 41.38 -2.98
CA THR A 430 1.51 40.97 -3.77
C THR A 430 1.10 40.08 -4.94
N ILE A 431 0.19 39.12 -4.74
CA ILE A 431 -0.41 38.30 -5.80
C ILE A 431 -1.12 39.19 -6.84
N LYS A 432 -2.03 40.07 -6.39
CA LYS A 432 -2.78 40.98 -7.26
C LYS A 432 -1.85 41.89 -8.07
N SER A 433 -0.74 42.35 -7.50
CA SER A 433 0.28 43.15 -8.21
C SER A 433 1.06 42.31 -9.23
N SER A 434 1.48 41.11 -8.86
CA SER A 434 2.24 40.19 -9.72
C SER A 434 1.45 39.76 -10.97
N LEU A 435 0.14 39.50 -10.81
CA LEU A 435 -0.76 39.20 -11.94
C LEU A 435 -0.83 40.36 -12.93
N ARG A 436 -0.90 41.61 -12.43
CA ARG A 436 -0.93 42.80 -13.29
C ARG A 436 0.39 42.95 -14.03
N ASP A 437 1.51 42.82 -13.34
CA ASP A 437 2.84 43.04 -13.90
C ASP A 437 3.20 41.98 -14.95
N ARG A 438 2.63 40.77 -14.84
CA ARG A 438 2.73 39.70 -15.86
C ARG A 438 1.66 39.77 -16.95
N GLY A 439 0.77 40.75 -16.92
CA GLY A 439 -0.31 40.92 -17.90
C GLY A 439 -1.34 39.79 -17.88
N LEU A 440 -1.59 39.19 -16.70
CA LEU A 440 -2.58 38.13 -16.49
C LEU A 440 -3.97 38.70 -16.14
N LYS A 441 -4.08 40.00 -15.83
CA LYS A 441 -5.38 40.67 -15.63
C LYS A 441 -6.06 40.99 -16.96
N THR A 442 -6.83 40.05 -17.48
CA THR A 442 -7.66 40.20 -18.69
C THR A 442 -9.08 40.68 -18.34
N PRO A 443 -9.94 41.01 -19.31
CA PRO A 443 -11.35 41.26 -19.03
C PRO A 443 -12.04 40.10 -18.27
N LEU A 444 -11.71 38.86 -18.63
CA LEU A 444 -12.22 37.65 -17.97
C LEU A 444 -11.74 37.50 -16.53
N TYR A 445 -10.54 38.01 -16.19
CA TYR A 445 -10.10 38.09 -14.80
C TYR A 445 -11.10 38.91 -13.95
N TYR A 446 -11.51 40.08 -14.44
CA TYR A 446 -12.43 40.95 -13.71
C TYR A 446 -13.84 40.36 -13.58
N GLU A 447 -14.28 39.60 -14.60
CA GLU A 447 -15.54 38.87 -14.54
C GLU A 447 -15.50 37.74 -13.51
N MET A 448 -14.47 36.91 -13.55
CA MET A 448 -14.24 35.84 -12.58
C MET A 448 -14.15 36.37 -11.15
N THR A 449 -13.40 37.45 -10.91
CA THR A 449 -13.30 38.04 -9.56
C THR A 449 -14.64 38.57 -9.08
N LYS A 450 -15.44 39.18 -9.97
CA LYS A 450 -16.78 39.67 -9.62
C LYS A 450 -17.74 38.53 -9.23
N LYS A 451 -17.67 37.39 -9.93
CA LYS A 451 -18.44 36.19 -9.58
C LYS A 451 -18.03 35.66 -8.21
N TYR A 452 -16.74 35.60 -7.92
CA TYR A 452 -16.23 35.20 -6.61
C TYR A 452 -16.65 36.17 -5.49
N GLU A 453 -16.55 37.48 -5.72
CA GLU A 453 -17.01 38.52 -4.79
C GLU A 453 -18.51 38.35 -4.47
N THR A 454 -19.33 38.04 -5.48
CA THR A 454 -20.76 37.79 -5.29
C THR A 454 -21.00 36.57 -4.40
N PHE A 455 -20.23 35.48 -4.60
CA PHE A 455 -20.28 34.29 -3.75
C PHE A 455 -19.88 34.60 -2.31
N ILE A 456 -18.75 35.29 -2.10
CA ILE A 456 -18.25 35.63 -0.75
C ILE A 456 -19.22 36.57 -0.03
N GLU A 457 -19.77 37.59 -0.69
CA GLU A 457 -20.76 38.48 -0.06
C GLU A 457 -22.03 37.72 0.37
N ALA A 458 -22.41 36.67 -0.36
CA ALA A 458 -23.54 35.81 0.01
C ALA A 458 -23.17 34.87 1.16
N TRP A 459 -21.95 34.32 1.15
CA TRP A 459 -21.40 33.46 2.20
C TRP A 459 -21.27 34.21 3.54
N GLU A 460 -20.71 35.42 3.52
CA GLU A 460 -20.55 36.29 4.69
C GLU A 460 -21.88 36.56 5.40
N LYS A 461 -22.96 36.74 4.62
CA LYS A 461 -24.31 37.00 5.12
C LYS A 461 -25.04 35.71 5.56
N SER A 462 -24.44 34.54 5.34
CA SER A 462 -25.07 33.24 5.57
C SER A 462 -24.96 32.76 7.02
N SER A 463 -25.77 31.77 7.37
CA SER A 463 -25.71 31.07 8.66
C SER A 463 -24.47 30.18 8.79
N PHE A 464 -23.67 30.02 7.74
CA PHE A 464 -22.47 29.18 7.70
C PHE A 464 -21.18 29.96 8.02
N ASN A 465 -21.29 31.27 8.24
CA ASN A 465 -20.18 32.14 8.63
C ASN A 465 -20.34 32.57 10.10
N THR A 466 -20.01 31.67 11.03
CA THR A 466 -20.41 31.76 12.45
C THR A 466 -19.41 32.48 13.36
N ASP A 467 -18.15 32.60 12.97
CA ASP A 467 -17.09 33.21 13.82
C ASP A 467 -16.64 34.61 13.38
N GLY A 468 -17.37 35.25 12.47
CA GLY A 468 -16.95 36.56 11.93
C GLY A 468 -15.62 36.46 11.19
N THR A 469 -15.44 35.36 10.45
CA THR A 469 -14.28 35.09 9.58
C THR A 469 -13.90 36.38 8.85
N ASP A 470 -12.67 36.85 9.07
CA ASP A 470 -12.19 38.09 8.45
C ASP A 470 -12.33 37.98 6.93
N LYS A 471 -12.67 39.09 6.27
CA LYS A 471 -12.83 39.13 4.81
C LYS A 471 -11.56 38.65 4.10
N ASP A 472 -10.40 38.91 4.70
CA ASP A 472 -9.11 38.44 4.21
C ASP A 472 -9.00 36.90 4.19
N ALA A 473 -9.63 36.19 5.13
CA ALA A 473 -9.67 34.73 5.16
C ALA A 473 -10.60 34.15 4.08
N LEU A 474 -11.67 34.88 3.69
CA LEU A 474 -12.54 34.50 2.58
C LEU A 474 -11.99 34.91 1.20
N GLU A 475 -11.12 35.92 1.13
CA GLU A 475 -10.35 36.26 -0.09
C GLU A 475 -9.17 35.30 -0.32
N LEU A 476 -8.71 34.62 0.72
CA LEU A 476 -7.56 33.73 0.66
C LEU A 476 -7.71 32.58 -0.36
N PRO A 477 -8.83 31.81 -0.41
CA PRO A 477 -9.04 30.78 -1.43
C PRO A 477 -8.84 31.27 -2.88
N LEU A 478 -9.33 32.47 -3.21
CA LEU A 478 -9.12 33.08 -4.51
C LEU A 478 -7.65 33.49 -4.71
N GLY A 479 -7.02 34.07 -3.68
CA GLY A 479 -5.60 34.40 -3.71
C GLY A 479 -4.72 33.19 -4.02
N LEU A 480 -4.98 32.07 -3.35
CA LEU A 480 -4.31 30.79 -3.54
C LEU A 480 -4.54 30.23 -4.94
N THR A 481 -5.80 30.18 -5.37
CA THR A 481 -6.15 29.79 -6.74
C THR A 481 -5.36 30.61 -7.78
N LEU A 482 -5.26 31.93 -7.59
CA LEU A 482 -4.54 32.83 -8.50
C LEU A 482 -3.02 32.70 -8.39
N LEU A 483 -2.49 32.36 -7.21
CA LEU A 483 -1.07 32.12 -7.00
C LEU A 483 -0.57 30.95 -7.84
N SER A 484 -1.39 29.93 -8.06
CA SER A 484 -1.09 28.77 -8.92
C SER A 484 -0.76 29.15 -10.37
N ALA A 485 -1.26 30.30 -10.85
CA ALA A 485 -0.89 30.87 -12.14
C ALA A 485 0.57 31.36 -12.19
N LEU A 486 1.11 31.78 -11.04
CA LEU A 486 2.40 32.45 -10.89
C LEU A 486 3.50 31.51 -10.41
N LYS A 487 3.18 30.66 -9.44
CA LYS A 487 4.11 29.82 -8.68
C LYS A 487 3.48 28.49 -8.31
N VAL A 488 4.34 27.51 -8.09
CA VAL A 488 4.01 26.28 -7.38
C VAL A 488 4.33 26.53 -5.90
N TYR A 489 3.44 26.15 -4.99
CA TYR A 489 3.63 26.32 -3.55
C TYR A 489 3.04 25.12 -2.80
N GLY A 490 3.57 24.83 -1.61
CA GLY A 490 3.09 23.76 -0.73
C GLY A 490 2.64 24.30 0.63
N PHE A 491 1.72 23.59 1.27
CA PHE A 491 1.26 23.86 2.63
C PHE A 491 1.73 22.74 3.56
N GLY A 492 2.83 22.95 4.29
CA GLY A 492 3.35 21.95 5.23
C GLY A 492 3.58 20.57 4.60
N ASP A 493 3.32 19.51 5.38
CA ASP A 493 3.46 18.10 4.95
C ASP A 493 2.39 17.64 3.93
N TYR A 494 1.44 18.52 3.56
CA TYR A 494 0.33 18.21 2.65
C TYR A 494 0.41 19.05 1.37
N PHE A 495 1.09 18.51 0.34
CA PHE A 495 1.03 19.10 -1.00
C PHE A 495 -0.32 18.77 -1.65
N LEU A 496 -1.15 19.80 -1.81
CA LEU A 496 -2.33 19.76 -2.65
C LEU A 496 -1.92 19.64 -4.12
N MET A 497 -2.58 18.78 -4.91
CA MET A 497 -2.26 18.54 -6.32
C MET A 497 -0.79 18.10 -6.57
N ARG A 498 -0.27 17.24 -5.68
CA ARG A 498 1.14 16.81 -5.64
C ARG A 498 1.61 16.23 -6.98
N GLU A 499 0.81 15.38 -7.61
CA GLU A 499 1.25 14.69 -8.82
C GLU A 499 1.16 15.59 -10.04
N CYS A 500 0.21 16.53 -10.08
CA CYS A 500 0.23 17.60 -11.06
C CYS A 500 1.51 18.44 -10.97
N ILE A 501 1.89 18.86 -9.75
CA ILE A 501 3.07 19.71 -9.53
C ILE A 501 4.37 19.00 -9.92
N SER A 502 4.53 17.74 -9.48
CA SER A 502 5.75 16.96 -9.67
C SER A 502 6.00 16.61 -11.14
N THR A 503 4.94 16.50 -11.94
CA THR A 503 5.01 16.09 -13.34
C THR A 503 4.86 17.23 -14.33
N ARG A 504 4.00 18.21 -14.01
CA ARG A 504 3.49 19.23 -14.93
C ARG A 504 2.87 18.62 -16.19
N ASP A 505 2.38 17.40 -16.07
CA ASP A 505 1.74 16.68 -17.15
C ASP A 505 0.25 17.01 -17.16
N ASN A 506 -0.23 17.55 -18.28
CA ASN A 506 -1.62 18.00 -18.40
C ASN A 506 -2.62 16.87 -18.19
N ASP A 507 -2.28 15.64 -18.56
CA ASP A 507 -3.17 14.51 -18.42
C ASP A 507 -3.40 14.20 -16.93
N ILE A 508 -2.34 14.29 -16.12
CA ILE A 508 -2.37 14.11 -14.66
C ILE A 508 -3.04 15.31 -13.99
N CYS A 509 -2.65 16.53 -14.36
CA CYS A 509 -3.19 17.76 -13.75
C CYS A 509 -4.70 17.88 -13.94
N SER A 510 -5.20 17.70 -15.17
CA SER A 510 -6.66 17.71 -15.43
C SER A 510 -7.39 16.62 -14.65
N PHE A 511 -6.76 15.46 -14.46
CA PHE A 511 -7.36 14.36 -13.70
C PHE A 511 -7.40 14.63 -12.20
N GLU A 512 -6.33 15.14 -11.60
CA GLU A 512 -6.35 15.55 -10.20
C GLU A 512 -7.33 16.71 -9.94
N ALA A 513 -7.42 17.66 -10.89
CA ALA A 513 -8.35 18.77 -10.80
C ALA A 513 -9.80 18.28 -10.84
N GLN A 514 -10.11 17.37 -11.77
CA GLN A 514 -11.41 16.72 -11.85
C GLN A 514 -11.71 15.89 -10.60
N SER A 515 -10.75 15.13 -10.09
CA SER A 515 -10.91 14.36 -8.84
C SER A 515 -11.20 15.28 -7.66
N SER A 516 -10.52 16.43 -7.57
CA SER A 516 -10.76 17.42 -6.52
C SER A 516 -12.16 18.03 -6.62
N TYR A 517 -12.61 18.31 -7.84
CA TYR A 517 -13.98 18.78 -8.10
C TYR A 517 -15.03 17.71 -7.73
N GLU A 518 -14.79 16.44 -8.06
CA GLU A 518 -15.69 15.34 -7.68
C GLU A 518 -15.77 15.14 -6.16
N SER A 519 -14.63 15.24 -5.46
CA SER A 519 -14.59 15.26 -4.00
C SER A 519 -15.42 16.40 -3.44
N TYR A 520 -15.26 17.63 -3.97
CA TYR A 520 -16.11 18.76 -3.60
C TYR A 520 -17.60 18.46 -3.79
N ILE A 521 -18.00 17.96 -4.96
CA ILE A 521 -19.41 17.66 -5.25
C ILE A 521 -19.94 16.57 -4.32
N HIS A 522 -19.13 15.59 -3.94
CA HIS A 522 -19.50 14.56 -2.98
C HIS A 522 -19.74 15.15 -1.60
N GLU A 523 -18.78 15.92 -1.07
CA GLU A 523 -18.90 16.57 0.23
C GLU A 523 -20.08 17.55 0.26
N PHE A 524 -20.25 18.37 -0.78
CA PHE A 524 -21.40 19.26 -0.90
C PHE A 524 -22.74 18.51 -0.82
N LYS A 525 -22.86 17.36 -1.49
CA LYS A 525 -24.08 16.55 -1.43
C LYS A 525 -24.32 15.99 -0.02
N ASN A 526 -23.27 15.51 0.64
CA ASN A 526 -23.35 14.99 1.99
C ASN A 526 -23.74 16.09 2.98
N SER A 527 -23.02 17.21 2.99
CA SER A 527 -23.30 18.37 3.85
C SER A 527 -24.68 18.96 3.57
N SER A 528 -25.07 19.11 2.30
CA SER A 528 -26.39 19.61 1.93
C SER A 528 -27.50 18.68 2.38
N ALA A 529 -27.34 17.36 2.27
CA ALA A 529 -28.33 16.39 2.74
C ALA A 529 -28.46 16.41 4.27
N ALA A 530 -27.33 16.43 4.99
CA ALA A 530 -27.30 16.50 6.45
C ALA A 530 -27.94 17.80 6.96
N ILE A 531 -27.57 18.96 6.40
CA ILE A 531 -28.16 20.24 6.78
C ILE A 531 -29.65 20.28 6.43
N ALA A 532 -30.06 19.79 5.25
CA ALA A 532 -31.47 19.80 4.83
C ALA A 532 -32.36 18.91 5.71
N ALA A 533 -31.80 17.85 6.31
CA ALA A 533 -32.52 17.00 7.27
C ALA A 533 -32.87 17.75 8.56
N VAL A 534 -32.01 18.69 8.99
CA VAL A 534 -32.22 19.53 10.19
C VAL A 534 -33.00 20.80 9.85
N SER A 535 -32.68 21.45 8.73
CA SER A 535 -33.27 22.71 8.29
C SER A 535 -33.35 22.77 6.77
N GLN A 536 -34.56 22.56 6.23
CA GLN A 536 -34.78 22.64 4.79
C GLN A 536 -34.44 24.03 4.21
N SER A 537 -34.64 25.10 5.00
CA SER A 537 -34.28 26.47 4.59
C SER A 537 -32.77 26.68 4.49
N ASP A 538 -31.99 26.16 5.45
CA ASP A 538 -30.53 26.27 5.40
C ASP A 538 -29.94 25.37 4.32
N GLY A 539 -30.53 24.18 4.09
CA GLY A 539 -30.17 23.31 2.97
C GLY A 539 -30.37 24.00 1.61
N ARG A 540 -31.47 24.73 1.42
CA ARG A 540 -31.69 25.56 0.22
C ARG A 540 -30.66 26.69 0.12
N ARG A 541 -30.36 27.36 1.23
CA ARG A 541 -29.38 28.44 1.26
C ARG A 541 -27.97 27.97 0.89
N LEU A 542 -27.56 26.79 1.35
CA LEU A 542 -26.30 26.16 0.95
C LEU A 542 -26.30 25.81 -0.55
N SER A 543 -27.43 25.36 -1.09
CA SER A 543 -27.59 25.11 -2.53
C SER A 543 -27.48 26.38 -3.39
N ASP A 544 -28.05 27.50 -2.92
CA ASP A 544 -27.93 28.80 -3.59
C ASP A 544 -26.47 29.29 -3.58
N LEU A 545 -25.77 29.13 -2.44
CA LEU A 545 -24.34 29.43 -2.34
C LEU A 545 -23.50 28.58 -3.29
N ASN A 546 -23.76 27.27 -3.37
CA ASN A 546 -23.08 26.41 -4.33
C ASN A 546 -23.34 26.83 -5.79
N THR A 547 -24.54 27.34 -6.10
CA THR A 547 -24.82 27.86 -7.45
C THR A 547 -23.93 29.06 -7.78
N LEU A 548 -23.76 29.99 -6.83
CA LEU A 548 -22.85 31.14 -6.99
C LEU A 548 -21.38 30.71 -7.10
N TRP A 549 -20.98 29.68 -6.35
CA TRP A 549 -19.64 29.12 -6.48
C TRP A 549 -19.42 28.42 -7.84
N GLN A 550 -20.41 27.70 -8.35
CA GLN A 550 -20.34 27.08 -9.69
C GLN A 550 -20.25 28.13 -10.81
N ASP A 551 -20.93 29.26 -10.65
CA ASP A 551 -20.79 30.44 -11.52
C ASP A 551 -19.35 30.96 -11.54
N TYR A 552 -18.71 31.07 -10.37
CA TYR A 552 -17.29 31.40 -10.24
C TYR A 552 -16.40 30.36 -10.91
N GLN A 553 -16.62 29.07 -10.66
CA GLN A 553 -15.82 27.98 -11.21
C GLN A 553 -15.89 27.95 -12.76
N THR A 554 -17.06 28.24 -13.32
CA THR A 554 -17.26 28.39 -14.77
C THR A 554 -16.44 29.57 -15.31
N ALA A 555 -16.54 30.74 -14.68
CA ALA A 555 -15.76 31.92 -15.08
C ALA A 555 -14.24 31.71 -14.91
N LEU A 556 -13.80 30.95 -13.89
CA LEU A 556 -12.41 30.56 -13.71
C LEU A 556 -11.91 29.65 -14.84
N SER A 557 -12.74 28.70 -15.29
CA SER A 557 -12.45 27.84 -16.43
C SER A 557 -12.29 28.66 -17.72
N GLU A 558 -13.20 29.59 -17.99
CA GLU A 558 -13.11 30.48 -19.15
C GLU A 558 -11.87 31.38 -19.10
N TYR A 559 -11.58 31.97 -17.94
CA TYR A 559 -10.40 32.81 -17.73
C TYR A 559 -9.09 32.02 -17.93
N THR A 560 -8.98 30.83 -17.36
CA THR A 560 -7.77 30.00 -17.46
C THR A 560 -7.58 29.46 -18.87
N GLN A 561 -8.66 29.09 -19.57
CA GLN A 561 -8.61 28.72 -20.99
C GLN A 561 -8.13 29.88 -21.87
N ASP A 562 -8.63 31.10 -21.66
CA ASP A 562 -8.18 32.30 -22.41
C ASP A 562 -6.69 32.58 -22.19
N LEU A 563 -6.19 32.41 -20.95
CA LEU A 563 -4.77 32.56 -20.67
C LEU A 563 -3.93 31.48 -21.38
N CYS A 564 -4.41 30.24 -21.42
CA CYS A 564 -3.75 29.15 -22.15
C CYS A 564 -3.72 29.42 -23.66
N ASP A 565 -4.87 29.78 -24.26
CA ASP A 565 -5.00 30.05 -25.70
C ASP A 565 -4.11 31.21 -26.16
N LYS A 566 -3.89 32.19 -25.28
CA LYS A 566 -2.98 33.33 -25.51
C LYS A 566 -1.52 33.03 -25.17
N GLY A 567 -1.19 31.82 -24.72
CA GLY A 567 0.16 31.42 -24.31
C GLY A 567 0.68 32.17 -23.08
N LYS A 568 -0.21 32.67 -22.21
CA LYS A 568 0.13 33.39 -20.98
C LYS A 568 0.48 32.46 -19.82
N ILE A 569 -0.14 31.28 -19.78
CA ILE A 569 0.18 30.19 -18.85
C ILE A 569 0.21 28.86 -19.61
N GLU A 570 0.89 27.87 -19.04
CA GLU A 570 0.87 26.50 -19.54
C GLU A 570 -0.43 25.79 -19.12
N SER A 571 -0.90 24.83 -19.91
CA SER A 571 -2.19 24.16 -19.68
C SER A 571 -2.27 23.45 -18.32
N TRP A 572 -1.19 22.83 -17.87
CA TRP A 572 -1.12 22.20 -16.54
C TRP A 572 -1.34 23.21 -15.39
N ARG A 573 -1.02 24.50 -15.59
CA ARG A 573 -1.30 25.55 -14.61
C ARG A 573 -2.77 25.91 -14.58
N ALA A 574 -3.46 25.91 -15.72
CA ALA A 574 -4.91 26.11 -15.76
C ALA A 574 -5.62 25.01 -14.96
N ASP A 575 -5.26 23.75 -15.19
CA ASP A 575 -5.79 22.61 -14.43
C ASP A 575 -5.45 22.72 -12.94
N LEU A 576 -4.21 23.10 -12.60
CA LEU A 576 -3.81 23.34 -11.21
C LEU A 576 -4.69 24.41 -10.54
N MET A 577 -4.99 25.52 -11.23
CA MET A 577 -5.88 26.56 -10.70
C MET A 577 -7.29 26.01 -10.43
N LEU A 578 -7.86 25.24 -11.37
CA LEU A 578 -9.19 24.64 -11.21
C LEU A 578 -9.26 23.63 -10.06
N GLY A 579 -8.22 22.80 -9.92
CA GLY A 579 -8.09 21.84 -8.82
C GLY A 579 -7.96 22.55 -7.47
N MET A 580 -7.08 23.56 -7.39
CA MET A 580 -6.91 24.36 -6.18
C MET A 580 -8.20 25.07 -5.76
N ALA A 581 -8.95 25.66 -6.70
CA ALA A 581 -10.24 26.28 -6.39
C ALA A 581 -11.24 25.28 -5.77
N SER A 582 -11.25 24.03 -6.27
CA SER A 582 -12.10 22.96 -5.74
C SER A 582 -11.67 22.53 -4.34
N ILE A 583 -10.36 22.38 -4.11
CA ILE A 583 -9.82 22.01 -2.79
C ILE A 583 -10.13 23.08 -1.76
N MET A 584 -9.89 24.36 -2.09
CA MET A 584 -10.17 25.46 -1.17
C MET A 584 -11.67 25.57 -0.85
N GLN A 585 -12.54 25.26 -1.82
CA GLN A 585 -13.98 25.24 -1.57
C GLN A 585 -14.39 24.06 -0.69
N THR A 586 -13.80 22.89 -0.89
CA THR A 586 -14.04 21.74 0.01
C THR A 586 -13.62 22.09 1.44
N ASP A 587 -12.46 22.72 1.62
CA ASP A 587 -12.00 23.17 2.93
C ASP A 587 -12.95 24.20 3.56
N LEU A 588 -13.38 25.22 2.80
CA LEU A 588 -14.38 26.19 3.26
C LEU A 588 -15.71 25.52 3.67
N LEU A 589 -16.14 24.48 2.95
CA LEU A 589 -17.35 23.73 3.27
C LEU A 589 -17.18 22.88 4.53
N LEU A 590 -16.04 22.21 4.71
CA LEU A 590 -15.76 21.37 5.88
C LEU A 590 -15.54 22.18 7.15
N ASN A 591 -14.97 23.38 7.02
CA ASN A 591 -14.75 24.33 8.12
C ASN A 591 -15.96 25.24 8.37
N ALA A 592 -17.07 25.08 7.64
CA ALA A 592 -18.30 25.80 7.92
C ALA A 592 -18.87 25.30 9.25
N SER A 593 -18.76 26.09 10.33
CA SER A 593 -19.30 25.72 11.63
C SER A 593 -20.83 25.77 11.58
N TYR A 594 -21.43 24.63 11.27
CA TYR A 594 -22.86 24.38 11.39
C TYR A 594 -23.16 23.73 12.73
N ASP A 595 -22.95 24.49 13.82
CA ASP A 595 -23.38 24.10 15.15
C ASP A 595 -24.81 24.59 15.39
N ARG A 596 -25.77 23.68 15.23
CA ARG A 596 -26.99 23.73 16.02
C ARG A 596 -27.02 22.46 16.85
N GLU A 597 -26.85 22.62 18.15
CA GLU A 597 -27.14 21.59 19.15
C GLU A 597 -28.44 20.84 18.78
N GLU A 598 -28.37 19.51 18.93
CA GLU A 598 -29.44 18.50 18.74
C GLU A 598 -29.67 18.00 17.30
N LEU A 599 -28.70 17.28 16.75
CA LEU A 599 -29.05 16.03 16.06
C LEU A 599 -29.36 14.98 17.15
N PRO A 600 -30.48 14.24 17.09
CA PRO A 600 -30.62 13.05 17.90
C PRO A 600 -29.50 12.11 17.52
N ASP A 601 -28.82 11.57 18.53
CA ASP A 601 -27.72 10.64 18.39
C ASP A 601 -28.17 9.40 17.56
N GLU A 602 -27.84 9.35 16.27
CA GLU A 602 -28.16 8.20 15.41
C GLU A 602 -27.40 6.93 15.83
N SER A 603 -26.44 7.05 16.76
CA SER A 603 -25.83 5.89 17.43
C SER A 603 -26.80 5.11 18.34
N LEU A 604 -27.95 5.69 18.70
CA LEU A 604 -29.02 5.01 19.45
C LEU A 604 -30.08 4.33 18.56
N LEU A 605 -30.03 4.48 17.23
CA LEU A 605 -30.96 3.82 16.30
C LEU A 605 -30.40 2.54 15.66
N LEU A 606 -29.13 2.21 15.91
CA LEU A 606 -28.51 0.96 15.44
C LEU A 606 -28.53 -0.19 16.47
N GLU A 607 -29.15 0.01 17.65
CA GLU A 607 -29.31 -1.08 18.64
C GLU A 607 -30.63 -1.87 18.52
N TYR A 608 -31.56 -1.49 17.63
CA TYR A 608 -32.79 -2.27 17.42
C TYR A 608 -33.30 -2.22 15.98
N SER A 609 -32.67 -2.98 15.08
CA SER A 609 -33.38 -3.55 13.93
C SER A 609 -32.70 -4.81 13.39
N ASP A 610 -32.58 -5.82 14.24
CA ASP A 610 -32.79 -7.19 13.80
C ASP A 610 -34.08 -7.68 14.48
N VAL A 611 -34.91 -8.39 13.69
CA VAL A 611 -36.10 -9.17 14.06
C VAL A 611 -37.49 -8.52 13.85
N ALA A 612 -38.03 -8.81 12.66
CA ALA A 612 -39.37 -9.35 12.36
C ALA A 612 -40.60 -8.45 12.08
N ASP A 613 -41.23 -8.84 10.96
CA ASP A 613 -42.63 -8.81 10.52
C ASP A 613 -43.76 -8.61 11.56
N ASP A 614 -44.87 -8.10 11.03
CA ASP A 614 -46.26 -8.03 11.56
C ASP A 614 -46.67 -6.98 12.63
N GLY A 615 -47.51 -6.04 12.20
CA GLY A 615 -48.82 -5.79 12.84
C GLY A 615 -48.96 -4.86 14.07
N LEU A 616 -49.57 -3.70 13.82
CA LEU A 616 -50.58 -3.00 14.66
C LEU A 616 -50.21 -2.34 16.03
N VAL A 617 -50.53 -1.02 16.05
CA VAL A 617 -51.06 -0.17 17.16
C VAL A 617 -50.08 0.44 18.18
N ALA A 618 -49.97 1.77 18.12
CA ALA A 618 -49.44 2.66 19.16
C ALA A 618 -50.31 2.67 20.44
N PRO A 619 -49.76 3.00 21.62
CA PRO A 619 -49.94 4.40 22.10
C PRO A 619 -48.86 4.99 23.03
N ALA A 620 -48.88 6.34 23.06
CA ALA A 620 -48.72 7.26 24.21
C ALA A 620 -47.34 7.57 24.86
N ARG A 621 -46.88 8.81 24.58
CA ARG A 621 -46.29 9.85 25.47
C ARG A 621 -46.08 9.52 26.96
N GLU A 622 -44.89 9.85 27.45
CA GLU A 622 -44.71 10.52 28.75
C GLU A 622 -43.57 11.56 28.70
N ASP A 623 -43.92 12.79 29.07
CA ASP A 623 -43.06 13.95 29.36
C ASP A 623 -42.23 13.72 30.63
N LYS A 624 -40.95 14.12 30.66
CA LYS A 624 -40.30 14.69 31.85
C LYS A 624 -39.26 15.76 31.52
N THR A 625 -39.64 16.99 31.83
CA THR A 625 -38.82 18.21 32.00
C THR A 625 -37.94 18.19 33.26
N GLN A 626 -36.87 19.01 33.20
CA GLN A 626 -36.09 19.69 34.27
C GLN A 626 -34.71 19.11 34.65
N SER A 627 -33.62 19.85 34.38
CA SER A 627 -33.10 20.88 35.31
C SER A 627 -31.84 21.57 34.75
N LYS A 628 -31.86 22.91 34.72
CA LYS A 628 -30.72 23.80 34.49
C LYS A 628 -29.98 24.05 35.81
N ASN A 629 -28.65 23.95 35.82
CA ASN A 629 -27.70 24.90 36.43
C ASN A 629 -26.29 24.28 36.54
N GLY A 630 -25.30 24.97 35.97
CA GLY A 630 -23.88 24.65 36.14
C GLY A 630 -23.00 25.65 35.38
N ARG A 631 -22.75 26.79 36.01
CA ARG A 631 -21.83 27.86 35.60
C ARG A 631 -20.41 27.29 35.49
N THR A 632 -19.72 27.48 34.37
CA THR A 632 -18.27 27.25 34.26
C THR A 632 -17.56 28.59 34.22
N GLU A 633 -16.72 28.81 35.23
CA GLU A 633 -15.84 29.96 35.38
C GLU A 633 -14.69 29.90 34.36
N LEU A 634 -14.35 31.08 33.82
CA LEU A 634 -13.11 31.34 33.10
C LEU A 634 -11.90 31.07 34.01
N VAL A 635 -10.88 30.40 33.48
CA VAL A 635 -9.53 30.41 34.04
C VAL A 635 -8.55 30.88 32.97
N ASP A 636 -8.08 32.10 33.16
CA ASP A 636 -6.85 32.67 32.62
C ASP A 636 -5.66 31.73 32.91
N LEU A 637 -4.85 31.45 31.90
CA LEU A 637 -3.51 30.88 32.07
C LEU A 637 -2.51 31.79 31.35
N ASP A 638 -2.20 32.90 32.03
CA ASP A 638 -1.00 33.69 31.81
C ASP A 638 -0.09 33.54 33.04
N ALA A 639 1.21 33.39 32.79
CA ALA A 639 2.33 33.45 33.72
C ALA A 639 2.57 32.30 34.72
N MET A 640 3.56 31.45 34.41
CA MET A 640 4.59 31.08 35.40
C MET A 640 5.98 30.98 34.73
N HIS A 641 6.79 31.99 35.03
CA HIS A 641 8.25 32.02 34.89
C HIS A 641 8.87 31.83 36.29
N TYR A 642 10.18 31.54 36.33
CA TYR A 642 11.08 31.19 37.46
C TYR A 642 11.24 29.68 37.68
N MET A 643 12.44 29.11 37.78
CA MET A 643 13.80 29.62 37.88
C MET A 643 14.76 28.44 37.64
N ASP A 644 15.93 28.65 37.03
CA ASP A 644 17.18 28.12 37.57
C ASP A 644 18.39 28.80 36.91
N LYS A 645 19.22 29.38 37.77
CA LYS A 645 20.64 29.67 37.57
C LYS A 645 21.36 28.92 38.70
N ASP A 646 22.49 28.33 38.31
CA ASP A 646 23.49 27.55 39.06
C ASP A 646 23.27 26.03 39.11
#